data_AF-A0A925ZN63-F1
#
_entry.id   AF-A0A925ZN63-F1
#
_cell.length_a   1.000
_cell.length_b   1.000
_cell.length_c   1.000
_cell.angle_alpha   90.00
_cell.angle_beta   90.00
_cell.angle_gamma   90.00
#
_symmetry.space_group_name_H-M   'P 1'
#
loop_
_entity.id
_entity.type
_entity.pdbx_description
1 polymer ?
#
loop_
_entity_poly.entity_id
_entity_poly.type
_entity_poly.pdbx_seq_one_letter_code
_entity_poly.pdbx_strand_id
1 'polypeptide(L)'
;MAEPALSRLRRARVAAWRWAPAFFVVAFALAMIWPAPIGKMPMSQDHTVHLARAWMFGELVKTGHVFGWSSYWYFGFPLGELYPVSGDILCSLLRGLSFGFLPWTGCYALAFSIAYASQGLAVLRTSRALGLGAGPGVIAAALIYLDPGVLREGGWSYTVHYGVWLQPVACALVWCAFAELAMVLQRGSADWPMRKLVVPALLLGIALLSHPIAMPMIAAASVVFVVVLGYRAAAGRVLLATGSVVAVGSALSAWWVLPLMSNRHWMANFGTLFSDIGTMLSRVLGGSWAKHMSPTIGWTITIGLVWCLVRGNRFAKFTALFAVMLWSMSTSDLFFSLRLDWLSESFRYLQYQRFIICAKPGLYLACGAVIVATTRWALGRFSAGARDHRAWLRLALGLLLATTALGLVGVGAAKEAQKAKLGRIRVDRVSGDKKFETHWRNAGEWASKQWEQREEFFRFAYKARRHSHVYADAPVWSHAPAYKLGFTPGEVFLHKLESEQAAVLDRLRVRYLIGTNTGRGKVLKRFGKIKVVEREMTEQVVRLSGEGSFEVIQDDPDRDGVIVEVSGSSPGDRLEFNIAGYPRWELLHDGVPVEWYEVPVVGKGAVATQAERRAGDFRAGKGQAPSPNEPMLLAIDAEDGVYELRYRRWMPADVLGTLASAIAALLCIAAWVWRDRGAALLGRFEAKLRPRVVVVLGLAFALAVLGRYASGFFSEFNNASGWLRVFRAREVTGMHNGPIKIERLIGPAVLVEAAAKEPATMVLPNVDASDTIEGWAAVDDGDMRNAKGEITLTVEGRPVGGTDDDWVQLSKHVVRARSGRQAFEVETTALDAERADLRVTVGVKRGKSPRMGFDLDLR
;
A
#
# COMPACT_ATOMS: atom_id res chain seq x y z
N MET A 1 -31.90 -48.17 -25.47
CA MET A 1 -31.22 -47.86 -24.18
C MET A 1 -29.80 -47.26 -24.32
N ALA A 2 -29.11 -47.35 -25.47
CA ALA A 2 -27.75 -46.79 -25.65
C ALA A 2 -27.67 -45.26 -25.88
N GLU A 3 -28.71 -44.67 -26.46
CA GLU A 3 -28.76 -43.24 -26.84
C GLU A 3 -28.78 -42.28 -25.62
N PRO A 4 -29.51 -42.56 -24.53
CA PRO A 4 -29.43 -41.76 -23.30
C PRO A 4 -28.04 -41.77 -22.67
N ALA A 5 -27.32 -42.89 -22.72
CA ALA A 5 -25.97 -43.03 -22.17
C ALA A 5 -24.95 -42.19 -22.96
N LEU A 6 -25.01 -42.24 -24.31
CA LEU A 6 -24.18 -41.41 -25.18
C LEU A 6 -24.45 -39.91 -25.00
N SER A 7 -25.71 -39.51 -24.79
CA SER A 7 -26.08 -38.12 -24.50
C SER A 7 -25.53 -37.63 -23.15
N ARG A 8 -25.51 -38.50 -22.14
CA ARG A 8 -24.95 -38.20 -20.80
C ARG A 8 -23.43 -38.07 -20.88
N LEU A 9 -22.75 -38.97 -21.58
CA LEU A 9 -21.29 -38.92 -21.79
C LEU A 9 -20.87 -37.66 -22.57
N ARG A 10 -21.60 -37.27 -23.62
CA ARG A 10 -21.33 -36.01 -24.35
C ARG A 10 -21.50 -34.79 -23.45
N ARG A 11 -22.57 -34.72 -22.65
CA ARG A 11 -22.80 -33.63 -21.69
C ARG A 11 -21.72 -33.56 -20.61
N ALA A 12 -21.33 -34.71 -20.05
CA ALA A 12 -20.25 -34.81 -19.06
C ALA A 12 -18.91 -34.36 -19.66
N ARG A 13 -18.58 -34.79 -20.89
CA ARG A 13 -17.38 -34.35 -21.61
C ARG A 13 -17.37 -32.84 -21.82
N VAL A 14 -18.46 -32.25 -22.33
CA VAL A 14 -18.56 -30.79 -22.52
C VAL A 14 -18.43 -30.03 -21.19
N ALA A 15 -19.05 -30.53 -20.12
CA ALA A 15 -18.93 -29.94 -18.79
C ALA A 15 -17.47 -30.02 -18.27
N ALA A 16 -16.80 -31.16 -18.41
CA ALA A 16 -15.41 -31.33 -18.01
C ALA A 16 -14.48 -30.36 -18.78
N TRP A 17 -14.63 -30.26 -20.11
CA TRP A 17 -13.85 -29.32 -20.93
C TRP A 17 -14.11 -27.86 -20.58
N ARG A 18 -15.32 -27.52 -20.12
CA ARG A 18 -15.64 -26.16 -19.66
C ARG A 18 -14.90 -25.77 -18.37
N TRP A 19 -14.64 -26.73 -17.49
CA TRP A 19 -13.96 -26.50 -16.20
C TRP A 19 -12.46 -26.78 -16.23
N ALA A 20 -11.97 -27.52 -17.22
CA ALA A 20 -10.55 -27.85 -17.37
C ALA A 20 -9.59 -26.64 -17.24
N PRO A 21 -9.88 -25.45 -17.82
CA PRO A 21 -9.04 -24.27 -17.61
C PRO A 21 -8.94 -23.82 -16.15
N ALA A 22 -10.06 -23.86 -15.41
CA ALA A 22 -10.07 -23.46 -14.00
C ALA A 22 -9.34 -24.51 -13.14
N PHE A 23 -9.56 -25.79 -13.41
CA PHE A 23 -8.84 -26.88 -12.74
C PHE A 23 -7.33 -26.77 -12.96
N PHE A 24 -6.88 -26.55 -14.20
CA PHE A 24 -5.47 -26.34 -14.51
C PHE A 24 -4.89 -25.15 -13.74
N VAL A 25 -5.57 -23.99 -13.77
CA VAL A 25 -5.10 -22.78 -13.07
C VAL A 25 -4.98 -23.02 -11.56
N VAL A 26 -5.96 -23.69 -10.95
CA VAL A 26 -5.93 -24.01 -9.52
C VAL A 26 -4.84 -25.04 -9.22
N ALA A 27 -4.79 -26.16 -9.94
CA ALA A 27 -3.79 -27.20 -9.74
C ALA A 27 -2.37 -26.66 -9.88
N PHE A 28 -2.13 -25.83 -10.90
CA PHE A 28 -0.84 -25.18 -11.12
C PHE A 28 -0.51 -24.19 -9.99
N ALA A 29 -1.46 -23.37 -9.54
CA ALA A 29 -1.28 -22.48 -8.40
C ALA A 29 -0.86 -23.25 -7.14
N LEU A 30 -1.61 -24.31 -6.80
CA LEU A 30 -1.38 -25.14 -5.60
C LEU A 30 -0.06 -25.89 -5.68
N ALA A 31 0.32 -26.39 -6.87
CA ALA A 31 1.62 -27.02 -7.10
C ALA A 31 2.77 -26.03 -6.87
N MET A 32 2.63 -24.79 -7.35
CA MET A 32 3.64 -23.76 -7.15
C MET A 32 3.87 -23.43 -5.68
N ILE A 33 2.83 -23.46 -4.84
CA ILE A 33 2.93 -23.13 -3.42
C ILE A 33 2.95 -24.37 -2.51
N TRP A 34 3.23 -25.54 -3.04
CA TRP A 34 3.34 -26.74 -2.21
C TRP A 34 4.45 -26.55 -1.16
N PRO A 35 4.24 -26.91 0.14
CA PRO A 35 3.11 -27.66 0.71
C PRO A 35 2.03 -26.80 1.42
N ALA A 36 1.86 -25.52 1.10
CA ALA A 36 0.82 -24.68 1.73
C ALA A 36 -0.61 -25.24 1.69
N PRO A 37 -1.08 -25.88 0.59
CA PRO A 37 -2.44 -26.39 0.50
C PRO A 37 -2.79 -27.49 1.52
N ILE A 38 -1.79 -28.16 2.09
CA ILE A 38 -1.96 -29.18 3.15
C ILE A 38 -1.76 -28.61 4.55
N GLY A 39 -1.85 -27.28 4.72
CA GLY A 39 -1.78 -26.62 6.02
C GLY A 39 -0.38 -26.20 6.47
N LYS A 40 0.65 -26.34 5.62
CA LYS A 40 2.03 -25.92 5.96
C LYS A 40 2.28 -24.47 5.56
N MET A 41 2.16 -23.58 6.54
CA MET A 41 2.35 -22.14 6.34
C MET A 41 3.76 -21.79 5.82
N PRO A 42 3.87 -20.84 4.86
CA PRO A 42 5.13 -20.20 4.54
C PRO A 42 5.69 -19.42 5.75
N MET A 43 6.97 -19.62 6.06
CA MET A 43 7.70 -19.02 7.19
C MET A 43 8.72 -17.96 6.74
N SER A 44 8.53 -17.36 5.57
CA SER A 44 9.36 -16.24 5.09
C SER A 44 8.77 -14.89 5.49
N GLN A 45 9.64 -13.91 5.79
CA GLN A 45 9.30 -12.49 5.94
C GLN A 45 7.94 -12.24 6.65
N ASP A 46 7.00 -11.54 6.02
CA ASP A 46 5.81 -10.96 6.67
C ASP A 46 4.72 -11.99 6.99
N HIS A 47 4.89 -13.26 6.60
CA HIS A 47 3.86 -14.28 6.84
C HIS A 47 3.55 -14.46 8.34
N THR A 48 4.55 -14.44 9.21
CA THR A 48 4.38 -14.52 10.67
C THR A 48 3.66 -13.31 11.25
N VAL A 49 3.89 -12.12 10.66
CA VAL A 49 3.18 -10.88 11.04
C VAL A 49 1.70 -11.02 10.71
N HIS A 50 1.36 -11.47 9.51
CA HIS A 50 -0.04 -11.67 9.10
C HIS A 50 -0.73 -12.78 9.90
N LEU A 51 -0.01 -13.83 10.30
CA LEU A 51 -0.53 -14.86 11.20
C LEU A 51 -0.89 -14.28 12.58
N ALA A 52 -0.01 -13.49 13.18
CA ALA A 52 -0.31 -12.83 14.46
C ALA A 52 -1.52 -11.90 14.36
N ARG A 53 -1.62 -11.12 13.28
CA ARG A 53 -2.79 -10.24 13.05
C ARG A 53 -4.08 -11.01 12.90
N ALA A 54 -4.08 -12.08 12.11
CA ALA A 54 -5.23 -12.95 11.96
C ALA A 54 -5.68 -13.54 13.30
N TRP A 55 -4.73 -13.96 14.15
CA TRP A 55 -5.01 -14.44 15.50
C TRP A 55 -5.62 -13.35 16.38
N MET A 56 -4.98 -12.18 16.48
CA MET A 56 -5.49 -11.05 17.29
C MET A 56 -6.88 -10.61 16.82
N PHE A 57 -7.11 -10.56 15.50
CA PHE A 57 -8.41 -10.23 14.93
C PHE A 57 -9.45 -11.29 15.31
N GLY A 58 -9.08 -12.57 15.30
CA GLY A 58 -9.93 -13.65 15.78
C GLY A 58 -10.33 -13.49 17.25
N GLU A 59 -9.38 -13.13 18.12
CA GLU A 59 -9.67 -12.85 19.53
C GLU A 59 -10.60 -11.63 19.68
N LEU A 60 -10.38 -10.57 18.90
CA LEU A 60 -11.27 -9.41 18.87
C LEU A 60 -12.70 -9.78 18.42
N VAL A 61 -12.84 -10.61 17.39
CA VAL A 61 -14.15 -11.09 16.91
C VAL A 61 -14.89 -11.90 17.96
N LYS A 62 -14.19 -12.68 18.81
CA LYS A 62 -14.83 -13.40 19.92
C LYS A 62 -15.48 -12.46 20.94
N THR A 63 -14.99 -11.22 21.05
CA THR A 63 -15.60 -10.19 21.90
C THR A 63 -16.76 -9.45 21.23
N GLY A 64 -17.14 -9.82 20.00
CA GLY A 64 -18.21 -9.18 19.25
C GLY A 64 -17.77 -7.94 18.47
N HIS A 65 -16.47 -7.76 18.25
CA HIS A 65 -15.90 -6.56 17.65
C HIS A 65 -15.04 -6.86 16.41
N VAL A 66 -14.95 -5.89 15.50
CA VAL A 66 -14.12 -5.98 14.26
C VAL A 66 -13.08 -4.87 14.15
N PHE A 67 -13.08 -3.94 15.10
CA PHE A 67 -12.08 -2.90 15.34
C PHE A 67 -11.90 -2.76 16.86
N GLY A 68 -10.70 -2.42 17.30
CA GLY A 68 -10.39 -2.29 18.73
C GLY A 68 -8.92 -2.01 19.00
N TRP A 69 -8.60 -1.74 20.25
CA TRP A 69 -7.23 -1.65 20.71
C TRP A 69 -6.65 -3.03 21.00
N SER A 70 -5.35 -3.21 20.75
CA SER A 70 -4.64 -4.41 21.18
C SER A 70 -3.27 -4.06 21.73
N SER A 71 -3.02 -4.43 22.97
CA SER A 71 -1.77 -4.24 23.71
C SER A 71 -0.70 -5.27 23.38
N TYR A 72 -1.02 -6.19 22.47
CA TYR A 72 -0.15 -7.30 22.09
C TYR A 72 1.08 -6.88 21.32
N TRP A 73 1.06 -5.74 20.63
CA TRP A 73 2.22 -5.20 19.91
C TRP A 73 2.52 -3.77 20.31
N TYR A 74 3.81 -3.41 20.29
CA TYR A 74 4.31 -2.06 20.62
C TYR A 74 3.77 -1.55 21.97
N PHE A 75 3.47 -0.26 22.07
CA PHE A 75 2.67 0.34 23.15
C PHE A 75 1.15 0.21 22.91
N GLY A 76 0.76 -0.83 22.17
CA GLY A 76 -0.58 -1.04 21.64
C GLY A 76 -0.76 -0.48 20.23
N PHE A 77 -1.80 -0.96 19.53
CA PHE A 77 -2.14 -0.50 18.18
C PHE A 77 -3.65 -0.69 17.87
N PRO A 78 -4.21 0.09 16.94
CA PRO A 78 -5.63 0.00 16.55
C PRO A 78 -5.84 -1.14 15.54
N LEU A 79 -6.18 -2.32 16.06
CA LEU A 79 -6.43 -3.52 15.28
C LEU A 79 -7.71 -3.40 14.45
N GLY A 80 -7.62 -3.73 13.16
CA GLY A 80 -8.75 -3.73 12.24
C GLY A 80 -9.07 -2.36 11.61
N GLU A 81 -8.33 -1.31 11.95
CA GLU A 81 -8.68 0.06 11.52
C GLU A 81 -7.74 0.64 10.45
N LEU A 82 -6.42 0.57 10.68
CA LEU A 82 -5.45 1.25 9.82
C LEU A 82 -4.91 0.37 8.69
N TYR A 83 -5.20 -0.93 8.70
CA TYR A 83 -4.72 -1.87 7.69
C TYR A 83 -5.86 -2.77 7.18
N PRO A 84 -5.85 -3.16 5.88
CA PRO A 84 -6.85 -4.07 5.32
C PRO A 84 -7.03 -5.38 6.10
N VAL A 85 -8.28 -5.81 6.22
CA VAL A 85 -8.71 -6.89 7.11
C VAL A 85 -9.15 -8.16 6.38
N SER A 86 -9.23 -8.18 5.05
CA SER A 86 -9.79 -9.36 4.35
C SER A 86 -8.99 -10.65 4.59
N GLY A 87 -7.68 -10.56 4.80
CA GLY A 87 -6.86 -11.74 5.14
C GLY A 87 -7.14 -12.26 6.54
N ASP A 88 -7.30 -11.34 7.50
CA ASP A 88 -7.61 -11.65 8.90
C ASP A 88 -9.02 -12.28 9.01
N ILE A 89 -9.99 -11.71 8.28
CA ILE A 89 -11.35 -12.25 8.12
C ILE A 89 -11.31 -13.65 7.52
N LEU A 90 -10.55 -13.87 6.44
CA LEU A 90 -10.50 -15.18 5.78
C LEU A 90 -9.91 -16.26 6.69
N CYS A 91 -8.85 -15.93 7.44
CA CYS A 91 -8.25 -16.86 8.40
C CYS A 91 -9.22 -17.18 9.55
N SER A 92 -9.89 -16.16 10.09
CA SER A 92 -10.87 -16.31 11.17
C SER A 92 -12.10 -17.10 10.73
N LEU A 93 -12.57 -16.87 9.49
CA LEU A 93 -13.65 -17.62 8.89
C LEU A 93 -13.30 -19.10 8.72
N LEU A 94 -12.10 -19.42 8.23
CA LEU A 94 -11.64 -20.81 8.11
C LEU A 94 -11.53 -21.49 9.47
N ARG A 95 -11.05 -20.76 10.50
CA ARG A 95 -11.01 -21.25 11.88
C ARG A 95 -12.43 -21.56 12.38
N GLY A 96 -13.37 -20.64 12.19
CA GLY A 96 -14.79 -20.81 12.57
C GLY A 96 -15.47 -21.97 11.83
N LEU A 97 -15.31 -22.05 10.50
CA LEU A 97 -15.86 -23.14 9.67
C LEU A 97 -15.26 -24.51 10.01
N SER A 98 -14.02 -24.53 10.50
CA SER A 98 -13.39 -25.76 11.01
C SER A 98 -13.80 -26.08 12.44
N PHE A 99 -14.71 -25.33 13.08
CA PHE A 99 -15.04 -25.44 14.52
C PHE A 99 -13.83 -25.43 15.44
N GLY A 100 -12.75 -24.77 15.00
CA GLY A 100 -11.48 -24.78 15.71
C GLY A 100 -10.69 -26.10 15.63
N PHE A 101 -10.94 -26.98 14.66
CA PHE A 101 -10.07 -28.14 14.40
C PHE A 101 -8.77 -27.77 13.68
N LEU A 102 -8.80 -26.77 12.78
CA LEU A 102 -7.60 -26.34 12.06
C LEU A 102 -6.81 -25.30 12.88
N PRO A 103 -5.54 -25.52 13.23
CA PRO A 103 -4.75 -24.52 13.96
C PRO A 103 -4.62 -23.23 13.13
N TRP A 104 -4.28 -22.12 13.78
CA TRP A 104 -4.12 -20.82 13.11
C TRP A 104 -3.15 -20.85 11.94
N THR A 105 -2.04 -21.57 12.07
CA THR A 105 -1.07 -21.80 10.97
C THR A 105 -1.70 -22.54 9.77
N GLY A 106 -2.55 -23.53 10.04
CA GLY A 106 -3.30 -24.25 9.00
C GLY A 106 -4.35 -23.37 8.32
N CYS A 107 -5.10 -22.59 9.10
CA CYS A 107 -6.06 -21.62 8.57
C CYS A 107 -5.36 -20.58 7.69
N TYR A 108 -4.22 -20.05 8.13
CA TYR A 108 -3.43 -19.10 7.36
C TYR A 108 -2.88 -19.72 6.06
N ALA A 109 -2.34 -20.94 6.11
CA ALA A 109 -1.82 -21.64 4.93
C ALA A 109 -2.91 -21.87 3.87
N LEU A 110 -4.13 -22.22 4.30
CA LEU A 110 -5.29 -22.36 3.42
C LEU A 110 -5.78 -21.01 2.90
N ALA A 111 -5.86 -19.98 3.74
CA ALA A 111 -6.21 -18.63 3.33
C ALA A 111 -5.27 -18.10 2.25
N PHE A 112 -3.95 -18.25 2.47
CA PHE A 112 -2.92 -17.93 1.49
C PHE A 112 -3.10 -18.73 0.20
N SER A 113 -3.42 -20.02 0.28
CA SER A 113 -3.63 -20.88 -0.89
C SER A 113 -4.85 -20.46 -1.72
N ILE A 114 -5.97 -20.15 -1.04
CA ILE A 114 -7.19 -19.63 -1.67
C ILE A 114 -6.88 -18.29 -2.35
N ALA A 115 -6.22 -17.39 -1.64
CA ALA A 115 -5.87 -16.08 -2.14
C ALA A 115 -4.93 -16.17 -3.37
N TYR A 116 -3.89 -17.00 -3.31
CA TYR A 116 -2.98 -17.21 -4.44
C TYR A 116 -3.73 -17.77 -5.67
N ALA A 117 -4.54 -18.82 -5.50
CA ALA A 117 -5.35 -19.39 -6.58
C ALA A 117 -6.40 -18.41 -7.15
N SER A 118 -6.96 -17.54 -6.30
CA SER A 118 -7.97 -16.56 -6.71
C SER A 118 -7.44 -15.55 -7.73
N GLN A 119 -6.14 -15.24 -7.72
CA GLN A 119 -5.52 -14.33 -8.68
C GLN A 119 -5.64 -14.87 -10.10
N GLY A 120 -5.23 -16.13 -10.32
CA GLY A 120 -5.34 -16.77 -11.62
C GLY A 120 -6.79 -17.00 -12.04
N LEU A 121 -7.68 -17.34 -11.10
CA LEU A 121 -9.11 -17.49 -11.39
C LEU A 121 -9.77 -16.17 -11.82
N ALA A 122 -9.42 -15.07 -11.16
CA ALA A 122 -9.90 -13.73 -11.50
C ALA A 122 -9.42 -13.31 -12.91
N VAL A 123 -8.16 -13.58 -13.26
CA VAL A 123 -7.61 -13.30 -14.60
C VAL A 123 -8.19 -14.23 -15.67
N LEU A 124 -8.39 -15.51 -15.35
CA LEU A 124 -9.10 -16.47 -16.21
C LEU A 124 -10.54 -16.01 -16.49
N ARG A 125 -11.21 -15.45 -15.48
CA ARG A 125 -12.55 -14.90 -15.65
C ARG A 125 -12.53 -13.63 -16.48
N THR A 126 -11.56 -12.75 -16.25
CA THR A 126 -11.32 -11.50 -16.99
C THR A 126 -11.16 -11.76 -18.49
N SER A 127 -10.44 -12.83 -18.87
CA SER A 127 -10.17 -13.14 -20.28
C SER A 127 -11.43 -13.40 -21.12
N ARG A 128 -12.54 -13.82 -20.50
CA ARG A 128 -13.79 -14.07 -21.22
C ARG A 128 -14.36 -12.80 -21.85
N ALA A 129 -14.12 -11.63 -21.24
CA ALA A 129 -14.54 -10.34 -21.78
C ALA A 129 -13.76 -9.93 -23.04
N LEU A 130 -12.61 -10.56 -23.33
CA LEU A 130 -11.84 -10.34 -24.57
C LEU A 130 -12.51 -10.96 -25.82
N GLY A 131 -13.50 -11.85 -25.65
CA GLY A 131 -14.12 -12.60 -26.76
C GLY A 131 -13.26 -13.76 -27.30
N LEU A 132 -12.07 -13.97 -26.72
CA LEU A 132 -11.12 -15.03 -27.10
C LEU A 132 -11.26 -16.33 -26.29
N GLY A 133 -12.28 -16.42 -25.42
CA GLY A 133 -12.51 -17.57 -24.55
C GLY A 133 -11.56 -17.60 -23.34
N ALA A 134 -11.29 -18.82 -22.82
CA ALA A 134 -10.47 -19.03 -21.63
C ALA A 134 -8.95 -19.02 -21.90
N GLY A 135 -8.54 -19.23 -23.15
CA GLY A 135 -7.13 -19.40 -23.53
C GLY A 135 -6.21 -18.28 -23.05
N PRO A 136 -6.52 -16.98 -23.30
CA PRO A 136 -5.64 -15.90 -22.85
C PRO A 136 -5.50 -15.86 -21.33
N GLY A 137 -6.58 -16.22 -20.61
CA GLY A 137 -6.61 -16.26 -19.15
C GLY A 137 -5.76 -17.39 -18.57
N VAL A 138 -5.72 -18.56 -19.22
CA VAL A 138 -4.84 -19.67 -18.81
C VAL A 138 -3.36 -19.27 -18.93
N ILE A 139 -2.99 -18.69 -20.08
CA ILE A 139 -1.61 -18.22 -20.31
C ILE A 139 -1.27 -17.12 -19.30
N ALA A 140 -2.15 -16.14 -19.13
CA ALA A 140 -1.91 -15.03 -18.21
C ALA A 140 -1.79 -15.49 -16.75
N ALA A 141 -2.64 -16.41 -16.29
CA ALA A 141 -2.55 -16.97 -14.94
C ALA A 141 -1.25 -17.75 -14.73
N ALA A 142 -0.83 -18.56 -15.70
CA ALA A 142 0.44 -19.27 -15.63
C ALA A 142 1.64 -18.30 -15.55
N LEU A 143 1.62 -17.22 -16.34
CA LEU A 143 2.64 -16.17 -16.29
C LEU A 143 2.67 -15.43 -14.96
N ILE A 144 1.50 -15.14 -14.35
CA ILE A 144 1.44 -14.54 -13.00
C ILE A 144 2.13 -15.42 -11.96
N TYR A 145 1.90 -16.74 -12.00
CA TYR A 145 2.51 -17.66 -11.03
C TYR A 145 3.99 -17.94 -11.30
N LEU A 146 4.43 -17.82 -12.56
CA LEU A 146 5.83 -17.99 -12.96
C LEU A 146 6.64 -16.68 -12.94
N ASP A 147 6.01 -15.55 -12.64
CA ASP A 147 6.65 -14.25 -12.56
C ASP A 147 7.57 -14.20 -11.33
N PRO A 148 8.91 -14.12 -11.49
CA PRO A 148 9.80 -13.98 -10.35
C PRO A 148 9.55 -12.70 -9.56
N GLY A 149 9.26 -11.63 -10.30
CA GLY A 149 9.17 -10.27 -9.82
C GLY A 149 10.41 -9.80 -9.05
N VAL A 150 10.24 -8.67 -8.38
CA VAL A 150 11.21 -8.07 -7.46
C VAL A 150 10.41 -7.26 -6.43
N LEU A 151 11.06 -6.89 -5.33
CA LEU A 151 10.47 -6.08 -4.26
C LEU A 151 9.63 -4.92 -4.84
N ARG A 152 8.33 -4.89 -4.50
CA ARG A 152 7.29 -3.93 -4.92
C ARG A 152 6.86 -3.96 -6.40
N GLU A 153 7.45 -4.77 -7.27
CA GLU A 153 6.93 -5.05 -8.64
C GLU A 153 6.03 -6.30 -8.69
N GLY A 154 5.83 -6.98 -7.57
CA GLY A 154 4.96 -8.16 -7.49
C GLY A 154 5.71 -9.46 -7.75
N GLY A 155 5.03 -10.41 -8.40
CA GLY A 155 5.57 -11.74 -8.67
C GLY A 155 5.77 -12.58 -7.40
N TRP A 156 6.50 -13.68 -7.54
CA TRP A 156 6.81 -14.63 -6.48
C TRP A 156 7.55 -13.97 -5.31
N SER A 157 8.54 -13.12 -5.61
CA SER A 157 9.30 -12.41 -4.59
C SER A 157 8.38 -11.65 -3.64
N TYR A 158 7.47 -10.83 -4.16
CA TYR A 158 6.62 -10.00 -3.32
C TYR A 158 5.44 -10.76 -2.71
N THR A 159 4.78 -11.60 -3.52
CA THR A 159 3.56 -12.33 -3.12
C THR A 159 3.85 -13.46 -2.14
N VAL A 160 4.90 -14.25 -2.41
CA VAL A 160 5.17 -15.51 -1.71
C VAL A 160 6.38 -15.39 -0.79
N HIS A 161 7.47 -14.74 -1.21
CA HIS A 161 8.64 -14.63 -0.33
C HIS A 161 8.43 -13.56 0.75
N TYR A 162 8.00 -12.35 0.35
CA TYR A 162 7.69 -11.28 1.31
C TYR A 162 6.35 -11.47 2.01
N GLY A 163 5.41 -12.19 1.41
CA GLY A 163 4.10 -12.47 2.02
C GLY A 163 3.07 -11.36 1.82
N VAL A 164 3.23 -10.48 0.83
CA VAL A 164 2.28 -9.40 0.53
C VAL A 164 1.22 -9.87 -0.47
N TRP A 165 0.52 -10.95 -0.13
CA TRP A 165 -0.31 -11.72 -1.05
C TRP A 165 -1.69 -11.12 -1.34
N LEU A 166 -2.23 -10.29 -0.44
CA LEU A 166 -3.53 -9.62 -0.64
C LEU A 166 -3.51 -8.52 -1.70
N GLN A 167 -2.35 -7.88 -1.90
CA GLN A 167 -2.26 -6.78 -2.86
C GLN A 167 -2.45 -7.27 -4.32
N PRO A 168 -1.76 -8.32 -4.79
CA PRO A 168 -2.03 -8.91 -6.10
C PRO A 168 -3.47 -9.41 -6.26
N VAL A 169 -4.09 -9.95 -5.20
CA VAL A 169 -5.50 -10.35 -5.19
C VAL A 169 -6.39 -9.15 -5.46
N ALA A 170 -6.22 -8.05 -4.70
CA ALA A 170 -6.97 -6.82 -4.91
C ALA A 170 -6.86 -6.34 -6.37
N CYS A 171 -5.65 -6.34 -6.94
CA CYS A 171 -5.43 -5.95 -8.33
C CYS A 171 -6.19 -6.85 -9.31
N ALA A 172 -6.10 -8.18 -9.16
CA ALA A 172 -6.80 -9.12 -10.02
C ALA A 172 -8.33 -9.04 -9.91
N LEU A 173 -8.86 -8.75 -8.71
CA LEU A 173 -10.29 -8.55 -8.48
C LEU A 173 -10.81 -7.28 -9.15
N VAL A 174 -10.05 -6.18 -9.16
CA VAL A 174 -10.43 -4.96 -9.91
C VAL A 174 -10.53 -5.27 -11.41
N TRP A 175 -9.54 -5.96 -11.99
CA TRP A 175 -9.60 -6.40 -13.39
C TRP A 175 -10.84 -7.26 -13.69
N CYS A 176 -11.13 -8.21 -12.79
CA CYS A 176 -12.28 -9.09 -12.91
C CYS A 176 -13.61 -8.32 -12.81
N ALA A 177 -13.72 -7.35 -11.91
CA ALA A 177 -14.91 -6.53 -11.75
C ALA A 177 -15.24 -5.76 -13.03
N PHE A 178 -14.26 -5.09 -13.64
CA PHE A 178 -14.48 -4.37 -14.90
C PHE A 178 -14.75 -5.32 -16.09
N ALA A 179 -14.21 -6.54 -16.09
CA ALA A 179 -14.57 -7.55 -17.09
C ALA A 179 -16.02 -8.03 -16.95
N GLU A 180 -16.48 -8.30 -15.73
CA GLU A 180 -17.89 -8.64 -15.46
C GLU A 180 -18.82 -7.51 -15.89
N LEU A 181 -18.47 -6.27 -15.55
CA LEU A 181 -19.22 -5.09 -15.98
C LEU A 181 -19.27 -4.97 -17.51
N ALA A 182 -18.15 -5.18 -18.21
CA ALA A 182 -18.12 -5.16 -19.67
C ALA A 182 -19.01 -6.25 -20.28
N MET A 183 -18.96 -7.47 -19.75
CA MET A 183 -19.81 -8.58 -20.21
C MET A 183 -21.30 -8.32 -19.96
N VAL A 184 -21.64 -7.54 -18.93
CA VAL A 184 -23.00 -7.08 -18.68
C VAL A 184 -23.45 -6.09 -19.76
N LEU A 185 -22.63 -5.08 -20.03
CA LEU A 185 -22.95 -4.00 -20.96
C LEU A 185 -22.97 -4.45 -22.44
N GLN A 186 -22.16 -5.44 -22.81
CA GLN A 186 -22.06 -5.93 -24.19
C GLN A 186 -23.24 -6.80 -24.64
N ARG A 187 -24.07 -7.30 -23.72
CA ARG A 187 -25.20 -8.20 -24.09
C ARG A 187 -26.37 -7.49 -24.76
N GLY A 188 -26.36 -6.16 -24.86
CA GLY A 188 -27.30 -5.39 -25.67
C GLY A 188 -28.77 -5.50 -25.25
N SER A 189 -29.09 -6.03 -24.07
CA SER A 189 -30.49 -6.08 -23.61
C SER A 189 -31.00 -4.65 -23.37
N ALA A 190 -32.22 -4.36 -23.84
CA ALA A 190 -32.94 -3.13 -23.52
C ALA A 190 -33.05 -2.96 -22.00
N ASP A 191 -33.23 -4.06 -21.26
CA ASP A 191 -33.37 -4.05 -19.81
C ASP A 191 -32.03 -4.04 -19.07
N TRP A 192 -32.05 -3.44 -17.87
CA TRP A 192 -30.96 -3.46 -16.89
C TRP A 192 -30.86 -4.82 -16.19
N PRO A 193 -29.76 -5.57 -16.33
CA PRO A 193 -29.61 -6.85 -15.65
C PRO A 193 -29.07 -6.66 -14.23
N MET A 194 -29.89 -6.10 -13.33
CA MET A 194 -29.53 -5.72 -11.95
C MET A 194 -28.71 -6.77 -11.20
N ARG A 195 -29.16 -8.03 -11.22
CA ARG A 195 -28.47 -9.17 -10.60
C ARG A 195 -27.01 -9.31 -11.04
N LYS A 196 -26.70 -8.96 -12.29
CA LYS A 196 -25.34 -9.09 -12.84
C LYS A 196 -24.43 -7.91 -12.48
N LEU A 197 -24.98 -6.80 -11.99
CA LEU A 197 -24.19 -5.67 -11.45
C LEU A 197 -23.72 -5.93 -10.00
N VAL A 198 -24.35 -6.87 -9.30
CA VAL A 198 -23.96 -7.25 -7.93
C VAL A 198 -22.56 -7.86 -7.89
N VAL A 199 -22.24 -8.77 -8.83
CA VAL A 199 -20.94 -9.45 -8.87
C VAL A 199 -19.76 -8.46 -8.98
N PRO A 200 -19.71 -7.53 -9.96
CA PRO A 200 -18.62 -6.58 -10.02
C PRO A 200 -18.57 -5.64 -8.81
N ALA A 201 -19.72 -5.26 -8.21
CA ALA A 201 -19.72 -4.45 -6.99
C ALA A 201 -19.10 -5.20 -5.80
N LEU A 202 -19.45 -6.48 -5.59
CA LEU A 202 -18.83 -7.33 -4.57
C LEU A 202 -17.32 -7.49 -4.80
N LEU A 203 -16.89 -7.70 -6.04
CA LEU A 203 -15.47 -7.82 -6.38
C LEU A 203 -14.69 -6.54 -6.04
N LEU A 204 -15.25 -5.36 -6.29
CA LEU A 204 -14.64 -4.08 -5.90
C LEU A 204 -14.60 -3.88 -4.38
N GLY A 205 -15.69 -4.23 -3.67
CA GLY A 205 -15.73 -4.15 -2.21
C GLY A 205 -14.67 -5.05 -1.56
N ILE A 206 -14.55 -6.29 -2.03
CA ILE A 206 -13.50 -7.22 -1.56
C ILE A 206 -12.11 -6.69 -1.92
N ALA A 207 -11.90 -6.16 -3.13
CA ALA A 207 -10.61 -5.60 -3.52
C ALA A 207 -10.16 -4.46 -2.59
N LEU A 208 -11.07 -3.57 -2.20
CA LEU A 208 -10.81 -2.48 -1.25
C LEU A 208 -10.48 -3.01 0.15
N LEU A 209 -11.20 -4.04 0.62
CA LEU A 209 -10.92 -4.70 1.90
C LEU A 209 -9.63 -5.54 1.89
N SER A 210 -9.09 -5.85 0.71
CA SER A 210 -7.83 -6.57 0.53
C SER A 210 -6.62 -5.64 0.50
N HIS A 211 -6.70 -4.50 -0.19
CA HIS A 211 -5.58 -3.56 -0.23
C HIS A 211 -5.98 -2.14 -0.68
N PRO A 212 -5.45 -1.06 -0.07
CA PRO A 212 -5.80 0.33 -0.42
C PRO A 212 -5.39 0.73 -1.84
N ILE A 213 -4.42 0.05 -2.46
CA ILE A 213 -4.05 0.28 -3.88
C ILE A 213 -5.23 0.11 -4.85
N ALA A 214 -6.28 -0.61 -4.43
CA ALA A 214 -7.50 -0.75 -5.23
C ALA A 214 -8.18 0.61 -5.45
N MET A 215 -8.07 1.58 -4.52
CA MET A 215 -8.70 2.90 -4.68
C MET A 215 -8.21 3.66 -5.93
N PRO A 216 -6.90 3.98 -6.08
CA PRO A 216 -6.42 4.65 -7.28
C PRO A 216 -6.60 3.79 -8.54
N MET A 217 -6.54 2.46 -8.41
CA MET A 217 -6.75 1.55 -9.53
C MET A 217 -8.20 1.58 -10.04
N ILE A 218 -9.20 1.62 -9.15
CA ILE A 218 -10.62 1.74 -9.49
C ILE A 218 -10.91 3.10 -10.14
N ALA A 219 -10.37 4.18 -9.58
CA ALA A 219 -10.53 5.51 -10.14
C ALA A 219 -10.00 5.57 -11.58
N ALA A 220 -8.77 5.10 -11.78
CA ALA A 220 -8.13 5.08 -13.08
C ALA A 220 -8.86 4.13 -14.06
N ALA A 221 -9.28 2.95 -13.61
CA ALA A 221 -10.06 2.01 -14.39
C ALA A 221 -11.39 2.61 -14.87
N SER A 222 -12.13 3.28 -13.98
CA SER A 222 -13.42 3.89 -14.31
C SER A 222 -13.30 4.91 -15.44
N VAL A 223 -12.26 5.76 -15.40
CA VAL A 223 -12.02 6.76 -16.45
C VAL A 223 -11.77 6.08 -17.79
N VAL A 224 -10.80 5.14 -17.87
CA VAL A 224 -10.49 4.44 -19.12
C VAL A 224 -11.68 3.62 -19.61
N PHE A 225 -12.42 2.99 -18.70
CA PHE A 225 -13.58 2.15 -19.03
C PHE A 225 -14.70 2.97 -19.64
N VAL A 226 -15.06 4.11 -19.03
CA VAL A 226 -16.09 5.01 -19.56
C VAL A 226 -15.68 5.59 -20.91
N VAL A 227 -14.42 6.01 -21.08
CA VAL A 227 -13.92 6.52 -22.37
C VAL A 227 -14.00 5.45 -23.47
N VAL A 228 -13.54 4.23 -23.19
CA VAL A 228 -13.45 3.18 -24.23
C VAL A 228 -14.81 2.55 -24.54
N LEU A 229 -15.64 2.27 -23.53
CA LEU A 229 -16.93 1.61 -23.75
C LEU A 229 -18.06 2.60 -24.01
N GLY A 230 -17.96 3.83 -23.50
CA GLY A 230 -18.96 4.89 -23.62
C GLY A 230 -18.92 5.65 -24.95
N TYR A 231 -17.92 5.45 -25.81
CA TYR A 231 -17.86 6.04 -27.14
C TYR A 231 -19.01 5.52 -28.04
N ARG A 232 -20.19 6.19 -27.97
CA ARG A 232 -21.44 6.15 -28.80
C ARG A 232 -22.67 6.47 -27.93
N ALA A 233 -23.90 6.36 -28.45
CA ALA A 233 -25.19 6.64 -27.78
C ALA A 233 -25.50 5.83 -26.49
N ALA A 234 -24.53 5.10 -25.93
CA ALA A 234 -24.63 4.35 -24.68
C ALA A 234 -23.76 4.92 -23.54
N ALA A 235 -23.18 6.12 -23.71
CA ALA A 235 -22.32 6.76 -22.70
C ALA A 235 -23.00 6.89 -21.33
N GLY A 236 -24.27 7.33 -21.29
CA GLY A 236 -25.04 7.47 -20.07
C GLY A 236 -25.23 6.13 -19.35
N ARG A 237 -25.52 5.05 -20.08
CA ARG A 237 -25.63 3.69 -19.53
C ARG A 237 -24.32 3.21 -18.93
N VAL A 238 -23.21 3.36 -19.66
CA VAL A 238 -21.88 2.95 -19.19
C VAL A 238 -21.49 3.74 -17.95
N LEU A 239 -21.73 5.06 -17.94
CA LEU A 239 -21.45 5.93 -16.80
C LEU A 239 -22.30 5.53 -15.58
N LEU A 240 -23.62 5.35 -15.75
CA LEU A 240 -24.52 4.95 -14.66
C LEU A 240 -24.15 3.56 -14.11
N ALA A 241 -23.87 2.59 -14.98
CA ALA A 241 -23.49 1.24 -14.56
C ALA A 241 -22.16 1.26 -13.79
N THR A 242 -21.16 1.98 -14.32
CA THR A 242 -19.84 2.10 -13.69
C THR A 242 -19.94 2.84 -12.36
N GLY A 243 -20.62 3.98 -12.34
CA GLY A 243 -20.87 4.76 -11.13
C GLY A 243 -21.60 3.96 -10.06
N SER A 244 -22.65 3.21 -10.44
CA SER A 244 -23.40 2.36 -9.51
C SER A 244 -22.53 1.24 -8.94
N VAL A 245 -21.78 0.54 -9.78
CA VAL A 245 -20.89 -0.56 -9.35
C VAL A 245 -19.78 -0.05 -8.42
N VAL A 246 -19.18 1.10 -8.74
CA VAL A 246 -18.14 1.71 -7.91
C VAL A 246 -18.72 2.23 -6.60
N ALA A 247 -19.88 2.89 -6.63
CA ALA A 247 -20.54 3.40 -5.43
C ALA A 247 -20.94 2.26 -4.48
N VAL A 248 -21.63 1.23 -5.00
CA VAL A 248 -22.02 0.07 -4.19
C VAL A 248 -20.79 -0.69 -3.70
N GLY A 249 -19.77 -0.91 -4.55
CA GLY A 249 -18.54 -1.57 -4.15
C GLY A 249 -17.76 -0.82 -3.06
N SER A 250 -17.69 0.50 -3.16
CA SER A 250 -17.06 1.36 -2.14
C SER A 250 -17.89 1.41 -0.85
N ALA A 251 -19.21 1.44 -0.98
CA ALA A 251 -20.11 1.41 0.17
C ALA A 251 -20.01 0.07 0.94
N LEU A 252 -19.87 -1.07 0.24
CA LEU A 252 -19.65 -2.39 0.86
C LEU A 252 -18.38 -2.49 1.71
N SER A 253 -17.36 -1.67 1.42
CA SER A 253 -16.13 -1.60 2.20
C SER A 253 -16.05 -0.37 3.11
N ALA A 254 -17.09 0.48 3.12
CA ALA A 254 -17.10 1.75 3.84
C ALA A 254 -16.93 1.60 5.36
N TRP A 255 -17.41 0.49 5.94
CA TRP A 255 -17.19 0.16 7.35
C TRP A 255 -15.71 0.12 7.75
N TRP A 256 -14.81 -0.13 6.80
CA TRP A 256 -13.36 -0.09 7.01
C TRP A 256 -12.71 1.14 6.35
N VAL A 257 -13.12 1.50 5.14
CA VAL A 257 -12.52 2.62 4.39
C VAL A 257 -12.76 3.96 5.09
N LEU A 258 -13.94 4.23 5.64
CA LEU A 258 -14.22 5.52 6.28
C LEU A 258 -13.40 5.70 7.57
N PRO A 259 -13.34 4.72 8.50
CA PRO A 259 -12.48 4.84 9.68
C PRO A 259 -11.00 5.03 9.31
N LEU A 260 -10.50 4.25 8.34
CA LEU A 260 -9.14 4.41 7.81
C LEU A 260 -8.89 5.85 7.32
N MET A 261 -9.81 6.42 6.53
CA MET A 261 -9.67 7.77 6.00
C MET A 261 -9.76 8.85 7.09
N SER A 262 -10.58 8.63 8.12
CA SER A 262 -10.70 9.55 9.26
C SER A 262 -9.44 9.57 10.12
N ASN A 263 -8.73 8.44 10.22
CA ASN A 263 -7.55 8.27 11.07
C ASN A 263 -6.23 8.22 10.28
N ARG A 264 -6.24 8.63 9.00
CA ARG A 264 -5.10 8.55 8.08
C ARG A 264 -3.83 9.26 8.57
N HIS A 265 -3.97 10.24 9.47
CA HIS A 265 -2.85 11.01 10.02
C HIS A 265 -2.02 10.22 11.04
N TRP A 266 -2.57 9.14 11.59
CA TRP A 266 -1.87 8.14 12.40
C TRP A 266 -1.28 7.00 11.57
N MET A 267 -1.23 7.15 10.24
CA MET A 267 -0.56 6.21 9.36
C MET A 267 0.86 6.66 9.02
N ALA A 268 1.79 5.72 9.07
CA ALA A 268 3.15 5.85 8.59
C ALA A 268 3.20 6.13 7.09
N ASN A 269 4.16 6.95 6.67
CA ASN A 269 4.33 7.32 5.27
C ASN A 269 5.27 6.36 4.54
N PHE A 270 4.93 6.10 3.28
CA PHE A 270 5.61 5.09 2.47
C PHE A 270 5.87 5.57 1.04
N GLY A 271 5.75 6.88 0.77
CA GLY A 271 6.01 7.49 -0.52
C GLY A 271 7.32 6.99 -1.09
N THR A 272 7.28 6.41 -2.28
CA THR A 272 8.49 5.96 -2.97
C THR A 272 8.32 6.15 -4.47
N LEU A 273 9.18 7.00 -5.03
CA LEU A 273 9.42 7.11 -6.47
C LEU A 273 10.02 5.81 -7.00
N PHE A 274 9.90 5.59 -8.30
CA PHE A 274 10.44 4.41 -8.95
C PHE A 274 11.52 4.77 -9.98
N SER A 275 11.27 4.53 -11.27
CA SER A 275 12.18 4.83 -12.37
C SER A 275 11.56 5.93 -13.22
N ASP A 276 12.40 6.71 -13.89
CA ASP A 276 11.99 7.64 -14.93
C ASP A 276 11.43 6.88 -16.15
N ILE A 277 10.64 7.58 -16.97
CA ILE A 277 9.99 7.02 -18.15
C ILE A 277 11.02 6.55 -19.18
N GLY A 278 12.17 7.22 -19.31
CA GLY A 278 13.24 6.85 -20.24
C GLY A 278 13.84 5.48 -19.92
N THR A 279 14.18 5.26 -18.65
CA THR A 279 14.64 3.97 -18.12
C THR A 279 13.56 2.89 -18.28
N MET A 280 12.30 3.22 -18.09
CA MET A 280 11.22 2.26 -18.27
C MET A 280 10.99 1.90 -19.75
N LEU A 281 11.03 2.88 -20.65
CA LEU A 281 10.92 2.67 -22.09
C LEU A 281 12.11 1.89 -22.64
N SER A 282 13.33 2.17 -22.20
CA SER A 282 14.52 1.41 -22.63
C SER A 282 14.42 -0.07 -22.25
N ARG A 283 13.82 -0.40 -21.09
CA ARG A 283 13.49 -1.79 -20.73
C ARG A 283 12.46 -2.41 -21.66
N VAL A 284 11.39 -1.68 -22.00
CA VAL A 284 10.37 -2.16 -22.95
C VAL A 284 10.98 -2.40 -24.33
N LEU A 285 11.86 -1.51 -24.79
CA LEU A 285 12.65 -1.68 -26.02
C LEU A 285 13.68 -2.83 -25.93
N GLY A 286 14.08 -3.23 -24.71
CA GLY A 286 14.81 -4.47 -24.45
C GLY A 286 13.93 -5.71 -24.33
N GLY A 287 12.61 -5.59 -24.54
CA GLY A 287 11.64 -6.67 -24.43
C GLY A 287 11.15 -6.94 -23.01
N SER A 288 11.27 -6.00 -22.07
CA SER A 288 10.96 -6.23 -20.65
C SER A 288 10.07 -5.13 -20.06
N TRP A 289 8.85 -5.47 -19.64
CA TRP A 289 7.91 -4.52 -19.03
C TRP A 289 8.08 -4.37 -17.51
N ALA A 290 8.78 -5.32 -16.87
CA ALA A 290 9.10 -5.35 -15.45
C ALA A 290 10.45 -6.03 -15.23
N LYS A 291 11.14 -5.80 -14.11
CA LYS A 291 12.42 -6.46 -13.83
C LYS A 291 12.23 -7.97 -13.75
N HIS A 292 13.23 -8.70 -14.26
CA HIS A 292 13.23 -10.17 -14.37
C HIS A 292 12.11 -10.75 -15.26
N MET A 293 11.50 -9.94 -16.12
CA MET A 293 10.64 -10.43 -17.20
C MET A 293 11.50 -10.82 -18.41
N SER A 294 11.32 -12.04 -18.90
CA SER A 294 12.01 -12.54 -20.09
C SER A 294 11.66 -11.70 -21.33
N PRO A 295 12.64 -11.39 -22.21
CA PRO A 295 12.41 -10.66 -23.47
C PRO A 295 11.31 -11.27 -24.35
N THR A 296 11.22 -12.61 -24.41
CA THR A 296 10.19 -13.30 -25.23
C THR A 296 8.78 -13.00 -24.75
N ILE A 297 8.59 -12.88 -23.42
CA ILE A 297 7.32 -12.50 -22.82
C ILE A 297 7.01 -11.04 -23.16
N GLY A 298 7.94 -10.11 -22.92
CA GLY A 298 7.65 -8.69 -23.10
C GLY A 298 7.44 -8.27 -24.55
N TRP A 299 8.14 -8.87 -25.53
CA TRP A 299 7.83 -8.65 -26.94
C TRP A 299 6.45 -9.18 -27.33
N THR A 300 6.06 -10.35 -26.82
CA THR A 300 4.72 -10.90 -27.04
C THR A 300 3.64 -10.03 -26.39
N ILE A 301 3.91 -9.44 -25.21
CA ILE A 301 3.05 -8.43 -24.58
C ILE A 301 2.89 -7.23 -25.50
N THR A 302 3.98 -6.65 -26.03
CA THR A 302 3.94 -5.46 -26.89
C THR A 302 3.07 -5.71 -28.14
N ILE A 303 3.29 -6.83 -28.83
CA ILE A 303 2.47 -7.22 -29.99
C ILE A 303 1.00 -7.43 -29.57
N GLY A 304 0.79 -8.05 -28.41
CA GLY A 304 -0.55 -8.25 -27.83
C GLY A 304 -1.29 -6.96 -27.52
N LEU A 305 -0.60 -5.96 -26.97
CA LEU A 305 -1.19 -4.65 -26.68
C LEU A 305 -1.62 -3.97 -27.98
N VAL A 306 -0.76 -3.97 -29.01
CA VAL A 306 -1.09 -3.43 -30.34
C VAL A 306 -2.28 -4.17 -30.94
N TRP A 307 -2.30 -5.50 -30.88
CA TRP A 307 -3.41 -6.31 -31.38
C TRP A 307 -4.73 -5.97 -30.65
N CYS A 308 -4.70 -5.87 -29.32
CA CYS A 308 -5.85 -5.51 -28.50
C CYS A 308 -6.42 -4.13 -28.86
N LEU A 309 -5.55 -3.15 -29.16
CA LEU A 309 -5.94 -1.79 -29.58
C LEU A 309 -6.56 -1.77 -30.98
N VAL A 310 -5.93 -2.46 -31.94
CA VAL A 310 -6.30 -2.37 -33.37
C VAL A 310 -7.44 -3.31 -33.73
N ARG A 311 -7.40 -4.56 -33.27
CA ARG A 311 -8.33 -5.63 -33.68
C ARG A 311 -9.22 -6.14 -32.54
N GLY A 312 -8.88 -5.83 -31.30
CA GLY A 312 -9.63 -6.28 -30.13
C GLY A 312 -11.03 -5.66 -30.05
N ASN A 313 -11.92 -6.35 -29.32
CA ASN A 313 -13.21 -5.76 -28.92
C ASN A 313 -13.00 -4.59 -27.94
N ARG A 314 -14.07 -3.88 -27.55
CA ARG A 314 -13.94 -2.73 -26.65
C ARG A 314 -13.25 -3.05 -25.33
N PHE A 315 -13.47 -4.24 -24.77
CA PHE A 315 -12.81 -4.63 -23.53
C PHE A 315 -11.32 -4.95 -23.72
N ALA A 316 -10.92 -5.51 -24.87
CA ALA A 316 -9.52 -5.68 -25.21
C ALA A 316 -8.80 -4.33 -25.35
N LYS A 317 -9.45 -3.33 -25.97
CA LYS A 317 -8.94 -1.95 -26.01
C LYS A 317 -8.79 -1.35 -24.62
N PHE A 318 -9.80 -1.51 -23.76
CA PHE A 318 -9.73 -1.12 -22.35
C PHE A 318 -8.56 -1.80 -21.65
N THR A 319 -8.36 -3.11 -21.88
CA THR A 319 -7.28 -3.88 -21.26
C THR A 319 -5.91 -3.33 -21.65
N ALA A 320 -5.70 -3.03 -22.94
CA ALA A 320 -4.44 -2.46 -23.39
C ALA A 320 -4.18 -1.05 -22.82
N LEU A 321 -5.16 -0.15 -22.92
CA LEU A 321 -5.03 1.23 -22.43
C LEU A 321 -4.87 1.28 -20.91
N PHE A 322 -5.65 0.48 -20.18
CA PHE A 322 -5.58 0.43 -18.72
C PHE A 322 -4.25 -0.15 -18.23
N ALA A 323 -3.74 -1.21 -18.88
CA ALA A 323 -2.44 -1.78 -18.55
C ALA A 323 -1.30 -0.79 -18.79
N VAL A 324 -1.29 -0.09 -19.93
CA VAL A 324 -0.29 0.93 -20.26
C VAL A 324 -0.38 2.13 -19.32
N MET A 325 -1.58 2.59 -18.98
CA MET A 325 -1.77 3.68 -18.03
C MET A 325 -1.24 3.28 -16.64
N LEU A 326 -1.60 2.10 -16.11
CA LEU A 326 -1.08 1.63 -14.82
C LEU A 326 0.44 1.47 -14.86
N TRP A 327 1.01 0.93 -15.94
CA TRP A 327 2.46 0.85 -16.11
C TRP A 327 3.08 2.26 -16.10
N SER A 328 2.51 3.21 -16.83
CA SER A 328 2.99 4.60 -16.89
C SER A 328 2.85 5.32 -15.55
N MET A 329 1.80 5.02 -14.77
CA MET A 329 1.64 5.49 -13.41
C MET A 329 2.75 5.02 -12.48
N SER A 330 3.49 3.95 -12.80
CA SER A 330 4.63 3.57 -11.98
C SER A 330 5.86 4.47 -12.13
N THR A 331 5.87 5.39 -13.10
CA THR A 331 6.99 6.31 -13.33
C THR A 331 7.03 7.44 -12.31
N SER A 332 8.22 7.97 -12.03
CA SER A 332 8.36 9.26 -11.30
C SER A 332 7.78 10.43 -12.10
N ASP A 333 7.89 10.35 -13.42
CA ASP A 333 7.68 11.51 -14.29
C ASP A 333 6.20 11.77 -14.51
N LEU A 334 5.34 10.74 -14.55
CA LEU A 334 3.90 10.96 -14.68
C LEU A 334 3.31 11.55 -13.40
N PHE A 335 3.77 11.09 -12.22
CA PHE A 335 3.39 11.67 -10.95
C PHE A 335 3.64 13.19 -10.95
N PHE A 336 4.83 13.57 -11.41
CA PHE A 336 5.28 14.96 -11.38
C PHE A 336 4.73 15.79 -12.54
N SER A 337 4.75 15.28 -13.77
CA SER A 337 4.26 16.01 -14.94
C SER A 337 2.76 16.29 -14.85
N LEU A 338 1.98 15.33 -14.31
CA LEU A 338 0.56 15.54 -14.05
C LEU A 338 0.28 16.22 -12.71
N ARG A 339 1.27 16.47 -11.85
CA ARG A 339 1.06 17.02 -10.50
C ARG A 339 -0.08 16.36 -9.74
N LEU A 340 0.00 15.05 -9.62
CA LEU A 340 -1.01 14.29 -8.88
C LEU A 340 -1.06 14.72 -7.40
N ASP A 341 0.03 15.27 -6.87
CA ASP A 341 0.09 15.87 -5.54
C ASP A 341 -0.81 17.12 -5.38
N TRP A 342 -1.04 17.90 -6.43
CA TRP A 342 -2.00 19.03 -6.41
C TRP A 342 -3.45 18.55 -6.40
N LEU A 343 -3.74 17.44 -7.07
CA LEU A 343 -5.07 16.82 -7.03
C LEU A 343 -5.40 16.30 -5.65
N SER A 344 -4.45 15.62 -5.02
CA SER A 344 -4.58 15.10 -3.67
C SER A 344 -3.22 14.82 -3.07
N GLU A 345 -3.03 15.30 -1.84
CA GLU A 345 -1.85 15.01 -1.03
C GLU A 345 -1.61 13.48 -0.91
N SER A 346 -2.67 12.66 -0.97
CA SER A 346 -2.61 11.20 -0.90
C SER A 346 -1.63 10.57 -1.91
N PHE A 347 -1.41 11.22 -3.06
CA PHE A 347 -0.46 10.77 -4.08
C PHE A 347 1.00 10.84 -3.62
N ARG A 348 1.33 11.69 -2.65
CA ARG A 348 2.68 11.81 -2.05
C ARG A 348 3.07 10.58 -1.22
N TYR A 349 2.08 9.77 -0.84
CA TYR A 349 2.23 8.62 0.05
C TYR A 349 2.30 7.28 -0.69
N LEU A 350 2.12 7.29 -2.02
CA LEU A 350 2.08 6.08 -2.83
C LEU A 350 3.48 5.52 -3.11
N GLN A 351 3.54 4.19 -3.21
CA GLN A 351 4.71 3.48 -3.73
C GLN A 351 4.48 3.23 -5.22
N TYR A 352 4.97 4.13 -6.07
CA TYR A 352 4.65 4.14 -7.50
C TYR A 352 5.06 2.85 -8.22
N GLN A 353 6.16 2.21 -7.81
CA GLN A 353 6.58 0.90 -8.32
C GLN A 353 5.48 -0.18 -8.25
N ARG A 354 4.57 -0.09 -7.26
CA ARG A 354 3.47 -1.05 -7.06
C ARG A 354 2.45 -1.04 -8.20
N PHE A 355 2.36 0.03 -9.00
CA PHE A 355 1.45 0.04 -10.15
C PHE A 355 1.85 -0.98 -11.23
N ILE A 356 3.11 -1.46 -11.24
CA ILE A 356 3.51 -2.60 -12.08
C ILE A 356 2.74 -3.87 -11.70
N ILE A 357 2.46 -4.08 -10.40
CA ILE A 357 1.61 -5.20 -9.92
C ILE A 357 0.21 -5.07 -10.49
N CYS A 358 -0.33 -3.85 -10.51
CA CYS A 358 -1.64 -3.55 -11.06
C CYS A 358 -1.69 -3.76 -12.58
N ALA A 359 -0.62 -3.44 -13.30
CA ALA A 359 -0.55 -3.55 -14.77
C ALA A 359 -0.41 -5.00 -15.26
N LYS A 360 0.32 -5.84 -14.53
CA LYS A 360 0.68 -7.22 -14.92
C LYS A 360 -0.50 -8.10 -15.38
N PRO A 361 -1.67 -8.13 -14.72
CA PRO A 361 -2.82 -8.89 -15.23
C PRO A 361 -3.21 -8.50 -16.66
N GLY A 362 -3.27 -7.21 -16.97
CA GLY A 362 -3.58 -6.71 -18.31
C GLY A 362 -2.48 -7.00 -19.33
N LEU A 363 -1.21 -6.81 -18.94
CA LEU A 363 -0.05 -7.13 -19.79
C LEU A 363 -0.02 -8.62 -20.16
N TYR A 364 -0.16 -9.52 -19.19
CA TYR A 364 -0.16 -10.96 -19.45
C TYR A 364 -1.41 -11.43 -20.20
N LEU A 365 -2.57 -10.79 -20.00
CA LEU A 365 -3.76 -11.03 -20.84
C LEU A 365 -3.52 -10.64 -22.29
N ALA A 366 -2.81 -9.55 -22.57
CA ALA A 366 -2.45 -9.14 -23.93
C ALA A 366 -1.52 -10.17 -24.60
N CYS A 367 -0.53 -10.68 -23.86
CA CYS A 367 0.33 -11.79 -24.32
C CYS A 367 -0.50 -13.04 -24.70
N GLY A 368 -1.40 -13.47 -23.80
CA GLY A 368 -2.29 -14.60 -24.09
C GLY A 368 -3.26 -14.32 -25.25
N ALA A 369 -3.70 -13.07 -25.42
CA ALA A 369 -4.64 -12.68 -26.46
C ALA A 369 -4.06 -12.85 -27.86
N VAL A 370 -2.82 -12.39 -28.11
CA VAL A 370 -2.20 -12.51 -29.44
C VAL A 370 -1.89 -13.96 -29.81
N ILE A 371 -1.45 -14.79 -28.86
CA ILE A 371 -1.20 -16.22 -29.11
C ILE A 371 -2.52 -16.90 -29.54
N VAL A 372 -3.58 -16.70 -28.77
CA VAL A 372 -4.88 -17.34 -29.04
C VAL A 372 -5.56 -16.77 -30.29
N ALA A 373 -5.44 -15.46 -30.53
CA ALA A 373 -5.97 -14.82 -31.73
C ALA A 373 -5.31 -15.39 -32.99
N THR A 374 -3.99 -15.59 -32.97
CA THR A 374 -3.24 -16.20 -34.07
C THR A 374 -3.72 -17.64 -34.33
N THR A 375 -3.87 -18.46 -33.29
CA THR A 375 -4.43 -19.81 -33.42
C THR A 375 -5.84 -19.80 -34.03
N ARG A 376 -6.72 -18.91 -33.52
CA ARG A 376 -8.11 -18.82 -34.01
C ARG A 376 -8.19 -18.33 -35.44
N TRP A 377 -7.35 -17.38 -35.83
CA TRP A 377 -7.26 -16.92 -37.21
C TRP A 377 -6.86 -18.05 -38.15
N ALA A 378 -5.85 -18.85 -37.76
CA ALA A 378 -5.39 -20.01 -38.53
C ALA A 378 -6.52 -21.04 -38.73
N LEU A 379 -7.18 -21.43 -37.63
CA LEU A 379 -8.30 -22.39 -37.65
C LEU A 379 -9.51 -21.85 -38.42
N GLY A 380 -9.85 -20.58 -38.26
CA GLY A 380 -10.97 -19.95 -38.96
C GLY A 380 -10.77 -19.94 -40.47
N ARG A 381 -9.58 -19.56 -40.94
CA ARG A 381 -9.23 -19.58 -42.37
C ARG A 381 -9.19 -20.99 -42.95
N PHE A 382 -8.72 -21.96 -42.17
CA PHE A 382 -8.78 -23.36 -42.57
C PHE A 382 -10.23 -23.84 -42.73
N SER A 383 -11.08 -23.59 -41.73
CA SER A 383 -12.48 -24.03 -41.76
C SER A 383 -13.28 -23.42 -42.92
N ALA A 384 -12.99 -22.17 -43.31
CA ALA A 384 -13.66 -21.49 -44.41
C ALA A 384 -13.16 -21.92 -45.81
N GLY A 385 -12.00 -22.58 -45.91
CA GLY A 385 -11.33 -22.83 -47.18
C GLY A 385 -10.63 -24.18 -47.24
N ALA A 386 -11.13 -25.21 -46.55
CA ALA A 386 -10.42 -26.49 -46.37
C ALA A 386 -10.05 -27.21 -47.69
N ARG A 387 -10.67 -26.84 -48.81
CA ARG A 387 -10.38 -27.34 -50.17
C ARG A 387 -9.26 -26.56 -50.89
N ASP A 388 -8.83 -25.41 -50.37
CA ASP A 388 -7.77 -24.56 -50.93
C ASP A 388 -6.42 -24.87 -50.25
N HIS A 389 -5.39 -25.20 -51.04
CA HIS A 389 -4.02 -25.42 -50.56
C HIS A 389 -3.47 -24.24 -49.76
N ARG A 390 -3.87 -23.00 -50.08
CA ARG A 390 -3.48 -21.80 -49.33
C ARG A 390 -4.06 -21.78 -47.92
N ALA A 391 -5.21 -22.43 -47.69
CA ALA A 391 -5.80 -22.54 -46.36
C ALA A 391 -4.97 -23.47 -45.45
N TRP A 392 -4.41 -24.55 -46.00
CA TRP A 392 -3.46 -25.41 -45.30
C TRP A 392 -2.15 -24.70 -44.96
N LEU A 393 -1.58 -23.93 -45.91
CA LEU A 393 -0.38 -23.13 -45.64
C LEU A 393 -0.61 -22.10 -44.53
N ARG A 394 -1.76 -21.41 -44.54
CA ARG A 394 -2.13 -20.45 -43.48
C ARG A 394 -2.36 -21.14 -42.13
N LEU A 395 -2.95 -22.33 -42.13
CA LEU A 395 -3.12 -23.14 -40.92
C LEU A 395 -1.76 -23.51 -40.34
N ALA A 396 -0.88 -24.10 -41.16
CA ALA A 396 0.45 -24.52 -40.76
C ALA A 396 1.27 -23.34 -40.22
N LEU A 397 1.30 -22.22 -40.95
CA LEU A 397 2.00 -21.01 -40.54
C LEU A 397 1.43 -20.43 -39.25
N GLY A 398 0.09 -20.30 -39.14
CA GLY A 398 -0.54 -19.73 -37.95
C GLY A 398 -0.38 -20.61 -36.72
N LEU A 399 -0.46 -21.94 -36.86
CA LEU A 399 -0.19 -22.87 -35.77
C LEU A 399 1.29 -22.83 -35.38
N LEU A 400 2.21 -22.84 -36.35
CA LEU A 400 3.66 -22.71 -36.10
C LEU A 400 3.96 -21.42 -35.34
N LEU A 401 3.45 -20.27 -35.79
CA LEU A 401 3.65 -18.99 -35.10
C LEU A 401 3.09 -19.02 -33.68
N ALA A 402 1.89 -19.56 -33.47
CA ALA A 402 1.28 -19.63 -32.14
C ALA A 402 2.02 -20.60 -31.21
N THR A 403 2.44 -21.77 -31.69
CA THR A 403 3.18 -22.77 -30.89
C THR A 403 4.60 -22.30 -30.61
N THR A 404 5.28 -21.69 -31.58
CA THR A 404 6.59 -21.06 -31.37
C THR A 404 6.48 -19.93 -30.35
N ALA A 405 5.51 -19.02 -30.48
CA ALA A 405 5.30 -17.96 -29.50
C ALA A 405 5.03 -18.52 -28.09
N LEU A 406 4.12 -19.50 -27.97
CA LEU A 406 3.84 -20.16 -26.69
C LEU A 406 5.06 -20.87 -26.12
N GLY A 407 5.85 -21.55 -26.96
CA GLY A 407 7.08 -22.23 -26.57
C GLY A 407 8.15 -21.25 -26.09
N LEU A 408 8.39 -20.16 -26.81
CA LEU A 408 9.35 -19.12 -26.44
C LEU A 408 8.95 -18.39 -25.14
N VAL A 409 7.65 -18.10 -24.98
CA VAL A 409 7.09 -17.54 -23.75
C VAL A 409 7.25 -18.53 -22.59
N GLY A 410 6.91 -19.80 -22.79
CA GLY A 410 7.03 -20.85 -21.78
C GLY A 410 8.47 -21.11 -21.32
N VAL A 411 9.40 -21.24 -22.27
CA VAL A 411 10.84 -21.41 -21.98
C VAL A 411 11.41 -20.17 -21.29
N GLY A 412 11.05 -18.97 -21.75
CA GLY A 412 11.47 -17.72 -21.12
C GLY A 412 10.99 -17.62 -19.67
N ALA A 413 9.72 -17.93 -19.42
CA ALA A 413 9.14 -17.94 -18.08
C ALA A 413 9.81 -19.00 -17.18
N ALA A 414 10.00 -20.23 -17.68
CA ALA A 414 10.63 -21.31 -16.94
C ALA A 414 12.08 -20.99 -16.56
N LYS A 415 12.85 -20.38 -17.47
CA LYS A 415 14.24 -19.97 -17.21
C LYS A 415 14.34 -18.94 -16.10
N GLU A 416 13.51 -17.89 -16.15
CA GLU A 416 13.49 -16.85 -15.10
C GLU A 416 12.96 -17.42 -13.77
N ALA A 417 11.94 -18.27 -13.80
CA ALA A 417 11.42 -18.98 -12.63
C ALA A 417 12.48 -19.86 -11.96
N GLN A 418 13.25 -20.61 -12.75
CA GLN A 418 14.33 -21.47 -12.26
C GLN A 418 15.46 -20.62 -11.63
N LYS A 419 15.86 -19.53 -12.28
CA LYS A 419 16.88 -18.60 -11.77
C LYS A 419 16.49 -18.02 -10.41
N ALA A 420 15.22 -17.68 -10.25
CA ALA A 420 14.68 -17.15 -9.00
C ALA A 420 14.22 -18.22 -8.00
N LYS A 421 14.41 -19.51 -8.31
CA LYS A 421 14.06 -20.65 -7.46
C LYS A 421 12.58 -20.67 -7.05
N LEU A 422 11.70 -20.34 -8.00
CA LEU A 422 10.24 -20.39 -7.82
C LEU A 422 9.80 -21.81 -7.46
N GLY A 423 8.67 -21.93 -6.77
CA GLY A 423 8.15 -23.22 -6.29
C GLY A 423 8.76 -23.69 -4.97
N ARG A 424 9.79 -23.00 -4.45
CA ARG A 424 10.41 -23.33 -3.16
C ARG A 424 9.86 -22.42 -2.07
N ILE A 425 8.86 -22.92 -1.35
CA ILE A 425 8.38 -22.26 -0.13
C ILE A 425 9.26 -22.63 1.05
N ARG A 426 9.73 -21.62 1.77
CA ARG A 426 10.36 -21.81 3.07
C ARG A 426 9.27 -22.12 4.10
N VAL A 427 9.25 -23.34 4.61
CA VAL A 427 8.35 -23.76 5.70
C VAL A 427 9.04 -23.78 7.07
N ASP A 428 10.38 -23.71 7.09
CA ASP A 428 11.16 -23.70 8.32
C ASP A 428 11.46 -22.25 8.74
N ARG A 429 11.17 -21.92 10.00
CA ARG A 429 11.48 -20.63 10.60
C ARG A 429 12.97 -20.29 10.61
N VAL A 430 13.85 -21.28 10.73
CA VAL A 430 15.31 -21.13 10.52
C VAL A 430 15.76 -22.16 9.49
N SER A 431 16.26 -21.69 8.35
CA SER A 431 16.65 -22.56 7.23
C SER A 431 17.69 -23.59 7.68
N GLY A 432 17.36 -24.88 7.53
CA GLY A 432 18.24 -25.99 7.88
C GLY A 432 18.23 -26.42 9.35
N ASP A 433 17.43 -25.80 10.22
CA ASP A 433 17.36 -26.13 11.65
C ASP A 433 15.96 -26.63 12.05
N LYS A 434 15.66 -27.89 11.74
CA LYS A 434 14.34 -28.49 12.04
C LYS A 434 14.03 -28.54 13.55
N LYS A 435 15.05 -28.63 14.40
CA LYS A 435 14.86 -28.63 15.87
C LYS A 435 14.41 -27.27 16.38
N PHE A 436 14.65 -26.19 15.62
CA PHE A 436 14.26 -24.84 15.98
C PHE A 436 12.76 -24.70 16.22
N GLU A 437 11.90 -25.36 15.43
CA GLU A 437 10.44 -25.28 15.62
C GLU A 437 9.99 -25.89 16.94
N THR A 438 10.58 -27.04 17.33
CA THR A 438 10.31 -27.65 18.63
C THR A 438 10.76 -26.73 19.76
N HIS A 439 11.97 -26.16 19.66
CA HIS A 439 12.45 -25.20 20.65
C HIS A 439 11.56 -23.95 20.74
N TRP A 440 11.07 -23.46 19.60
CA TRP A 440 10.18 -22.30 19.53
C TRP A 440 8.83 -22.59 20.19
N ARG A 441 8.24 -23.77 19.92
CA ARG A 441 7.01 -24.19 20.58
C ARG A 441 7.19 -24.28 22.10
N ASN A 442 8.25 -24.93 22.57
CA ASN A 442 8.53 -25.05 24.00
C ASN A 442 8.76 -23.67 24.66
N ALA A 443 9.39 -22.73 23.95
CA ALA A 443 9.56 -21.37 24.44
C ALA A 443 8.22 -20.61 24.50
N GLY A 444 7.33 -20.82 23.52
CA GLY A 444 5.98 -20.27 23.51
C GLY A 444 5.10 -20.81 24.64
N GLU A 445 5.11 -22.13 24.86
CA GLU A 445 4.41 -22.78 25.98
C GLU A 445 4.92 -22.28 27.34
N TRP A 446 6.25 -22.13 27.48
CA TRP A 446 6.82 -21.53 28.68
C TRP A 446 6.35 -20.09 28.87
N ALA A 447 6.36 -19.27 27.81
CA ALA A 447 5.87 -17.89 27.88
C ALA A 447 4.38 -17.80 28.24
N SER A 448 3.53 -18.69 27.69
CA SER A 448 2.11 -18.80 28.07
C SER A 448 1.94 -19.06 29.55
N LYS A 449 2.70 -20.01 30.12
CA LYS A 449 2.65 -20.31 31.56
C LYS A 449 3.09 -19.13 32.41
N GLN A 450 4.16 -18.44 32.02
CA GLN A 450 4.58 -17.23 32.75
C GLN A 450 3.53 -16.12 32.66
N TRP A 451 2.86 -15.99 31.52
CA TRP A 451 1.78 -15.03 31.35
C TRP A 451 0.57 -15.38 32.20
N GLU A 452 0.16 -16.65 32.25
CA GLU A 452 -0.96 -17.12 33.07
C GLU A 452 -0.70 -16.96 34.58
N GLN A 453 0.56 -17.09 35.01
CA GLN A 453 0.99 -16.99 36.41
C GLN A 453 1.37 -15.56 36.84
N ARG A 454 1.10 -14.56 36.00
CA ARG A 454 1.50 -13.19 36.27
C ARG A 454 0.68 -12.58 37.41
N GLU A 455 1.36 -11.83 38.27
CA GLU A 455 0.70 -10.95 39.27
C GLU A 455 0.39 -9.58 38.65
N GLU A 456 1.24 -9.13 37.73
CA GLU A 456 1.17 -7.83 37.08
C GLU A 456 1.33 -7.96 35.55
N PHE A 457 0.91 -6.93 34.81
CA PHE A 457 1.09 -6.90 33.37
C PHE A 457 2.56 -6.70 32.99
N PHE A 458 3.08 -7.55 32.11
CA PHE A 458 4.40 -7.40 31.49
C PHE A 458 4.38 -7.85 30.02
N ARG A 459 5.48 -7.62 29.29
CA ARG A 459 5.64 -8.06 27.88
C ARG A 459 6.85 -8.96 27.68
N PHE A 460 6.77 -9.79 26.65
CA PHE A 460 7.91 -10.54 26.12
C PHE A 460 8.51 -9.79 24.93
N ALA A 461 9.79 -9.41 25.00
CA ALA A 461 10.49 -8.83 23.86
C ALA A 461 11.21 -9.93 23.07
N TYR A 462 11.06 -9.93 21.74
CA TYR A 462 11.66 -10.91 20.84
C TYR A 462 12.76 -10.28 19.99
N LYS A 463 14.01 -10.68 20.22
CA LYS A 463 15.19 -10.16 19.54
C LYS A 463 15.62 -11.03 18.36
N ALA A 464 15.60 -10.44 17.16
CA ALA A 464 16.14 -11.02 15.94
C ALA A 464 16.95 -9.97 15.16
N ARG A 465 17.48 -10.34 13.98
CA ARG A 465 18.00 -9.32 13.04
C ARG A 465 16.89 -8.32 12.70
N ARG A 466 17.21 -7.04 12.48
CA ARG A 466 16.24 -5.96 12.28
C ARG A 466 15.07 -6.32 11.34
N HIS A 467 15.38 -6.85 10.15
CA HIS A 467 14.39 -7.23 9.12
C HIS A 467 13.94 -8.70 9.21
N SER A 468 14.25 -9.40 10.28
CA SER A 468 13.78 -10.77 10.51
C SER A 468 12.47 -10.74 11.26
N HIS A 469 11.43 -11.34 10.67
CA HIS A 469 10.09 -11.43 11.27
C HIS A 469 9.81 -12.80 11.90
N VAL A 470 10.87 -13.58 12.07
CA VAL A 470 10.89 -14.96 12.56
C VAL A 470 10.19 -15.20 13.91
N TYR A 471 9.89 -14.16 14.70
CA TYR A 471 9.20 -14.25 15.99
C TYR A 471 7.92 -13.42 16.06
N ALA A 472 7.48 -12.80 14.95
CA ALA A 472 6.33 -11.90 14.97
C ALA A 472 4.99 -12.60 15.29
N ASP A 473 4.91 -13.91 15.08
CA ASP A 473 3.78 -14.78 15.42
C ASP A 473 3.79 -15.27 16.87
N ALA A 474 4.69 -14.76 17.73
CA ALA A 474 4.77 -15.14 19.14
C ALA A 474 3.43 -15.10 19.90
N PRO A 475 2.52 -14.11 19.70
CA PRO A 475 1.21 -14.10 20.33
C PRO A 475 0.38 -15.37 20.07
N VAL A 476 0.52 -15.98 18.90
CA VAL A 476 -0.25 -17.17 18.51
C VAL A 476 0.15 -18.41 19.33
N TRP A 477 1.38 -18.43 19.85
CA TRP A 477 1.93 -19.55 20.61
C TRP A 477 1.92 -19.32 22.11
N SER A 478 2.10 -18.06 22.52
CA SER A 478 2.22 -17.68 23.92
C SER A 478 0.92 -17.14 24.53
N HIS A 479 -0.06 -16.74 23.70
CA HIS A 479 -1.25 -16.02 24.15
C HIS A 479 -0.91 -14.81 25.04
N ALA A 480 0.26 -14.21 24.81
CA ALA A 480 0.81 -13.14 25.63
C ALA A 480 1.25 -11.93 24.79
N PRO A 481 1.26 -10.72 25.38
CA PRO A 481 1.79 -9.52 24.74
C PRO A 481 3.26 -9.66 24.32
N ALA A 482 3.54 -9.29 23.07
CA ALA A 482 4.82 -9.52 22.42
C ALA A 482 5.36 -8.24 21.77
N TYR A 483 6.58 -7.84 22.13
CA TYR A 483 7.30 -6.78 21.45
C TYR A 483 8.40 -7.34 20.55
N LYS A 484 8.19 -7.30 19.23
CA LYS A 484 9.24 -7.69 18.29
C LYS A 484 10.24 -6.53 18.10
N LEU A 485 11.51 -6.76 18.40
CA LEU A 485 12.57 -5.76 18.24
C LEU A 485 12.94 -5.55 16.77
N GLY A 486 13.03 -4.28 16.36
CA GLY A 486 13.31 -3.84 14.98
C GLY A 486 12.10 -3.83 14.05
N PHE A 487 12.30 -3.54 12.76
CA PHE A 487 11.25 -3.34 11.76
C PHE A 487 10.14 -4.41 11.72
N THR A 488 8.88 -3.99 11.84
CA THR A 488 7.70 -4.86 11.68
C THR A 488 6.84 -4.35 10.51
N PRO A 489 6.78 -5.09 9.39
CA PRO A 489 5.98 -4.75 8.23
C PRO A 489 4.50 -5.07 8.48
N GLY A 490 3.66 -4.95 7.45
CA GLY A 490 2.27 -5.42 7.51
C GLY A 490 1.34 -4.61 8.43
N GLU A 491 1.86 -3.55 9.04
CA GLU A 491 1.09 -2.51 9.71
C GLU A 491 1.47 -1.16 9.12
N VAL A 492 0.55 -0.21 9.20
CA VAL A 492 0.80 1.18 8.77
C VAL A 492 0.60 2.16 9.91
N PHE A 493 0.41 1.71 11.15
CA PHE A 493 0.38 2.61 12.31
C PHE A 493 1.67 3.45 12.43
N LEU A 494 1.54 4.70 12.88
CA LEU A 494 2.63 5.67 13.05
C LEU A 494 3.57 5.24 14.18
N HIS A 495 3.02 4.85 15.32
CA HIS A 495 3.75 4.53 16.56
C HIS A 495 4.36 3.13 16.58
N LYS A 496 4.79 2.65 15.41
CA LYS A 496 5.59 1.43 15.34
C LYS A 496 6.95 1.67 15.93
N LEU A 497 7.33 0.74 16.78
CA LEU A 497 8.58 0.82 17.51
C LEU A 497 9.61 -0.18 16.96
N GLU A 498 10.84 0.29 16.82
CA GLU A 498 12.02 -0.51 16.44
C GLU A 498 13.14 -0.50 17.50
N SER A 499 12.98 0.27 18.60
CA SER A 499 14.03 0.55 19.59
C SER A 499 14.35 -0.63 20.52
N GLU A 500 15.63 -0.79 20.84
CA GLU A 500 16.12 -1.72 21.88
C GLU A 500 16.68 -1.00 23.12
N GLN A 501 16.45 0.32 23.23
CA GLN A 501 16.91 1.12 24.36
C GLN A 501 16.24 0.67 25.66
N ALA A 502 17.01 0.58 26.75
CA ALA A 502 16.53 0.10 28.05
C ALA A 502 15.29 0.88 28.52
N ALA A 503 15.34 2.21 28.50
CA ALA A 503 14.21 3.07 28.89
C ALA A 503 12.92 2.75 28.13
N VAL A 504 13.00 2.44 26.84
CA VAL A 504 11.83 2.04 26.04
C VAL A 504 11.32 0.66 26.45
N LEU A 505 12.22 -0.30 26.71
CA LEU A 505 11.84 -1.63 27.17
C LEU A 505 11.21 -1.61 28.56
N ASP A 506 11.67 -0.71 29.42
CA ASP A 506 11.15 -0.52 30.78
C ASP A 506 9.73 0.04 30.73
N ARG A 507 9.51 1.07 29.91
CA ARG A 507 8.19 1.65 29.60
C ARG A 507 7.22 0.63 28.98
N LEU A 508 7.73 -0.27 28.15
CA LEU A 508 6.96 -1.37 27.59
C LEU A 508 6.68 -2.49 28.62
N ARG A 509 7.24 -2.42 29.81
CA ARG A 509 7.15 -3.43 30.86
C ARG A 509 7.72 -4.77 30.43
N VAL A 510 8.85 -4.74 29.72
CA VAL A 510 9.51 -5.95 29.21
C VAL A 510 10.25 -6.66 30.34
N ARG A 511 9.65 -7.73 30.85
CA ARG A 511 10.27 -8.63 31.83
C ARG A 511 11.20 -9.67 31.21
N TYR A 512 10.85 -10.17 30.02
CA TYR A 512 11.62 -11.24 29.37
C TYR A 512 12.08 -10.85 27.98
N LEU A 513 13.38 -11.00 27.73
CA LEU A 513 13.99 -10.87 26.41
C LEU A 513 14.30 -12.26 25.85
N ILE A 514 13.63 -12.63 24.75
CA ILE A 514 13.70 -13.94 24.10
C ILE A 514 14.37 -13.81 22.74
N GLY A 515 15.34 -14.68 22.45
CA GLY A 515 15.94 -14.73 21.12
C GLY A 515 17.20 -15.58 21.05
N THR A 516 17.79 -15.66 19.86
CA THR A 516 19.09 -16.34 19.67
C THR A 516 20.28 -15.47 20.06
N ASN A 517 20.09 -14.15 20.06
CA ASN A 517 21.08 -13.16 20.45
C ASN A 517 20.46 -12.08 21.35
N THR A 518 20.29 -12.38 22.63
CA THR A 518 19.63 -11.53 23.63
C THR A 518 20.57 -10.53 24.33
N GLY A 519 21.83 -10.41 23.92
CA GLY A 519 22.81 -9.52 24.56
C GLY A 519 23.41 -10.09 25.86
N ARG A 520 23.97 -9.22 26.70
CA ARG A 520 24.59 -9.55 28.00
C ARG A 520 23.52 -9.46 29.09
N GLY A 521 23.16 -10.57 29.69
CA GLY A 521 22.21 -10.66 30.80
C GLY A 521 22.13 -12.09 31.34
N LYS A 522 21.63 -12.26 32.56
CA LYS A 522 21.50 -13.59 33.19
C LYS A 522 20.47 -14.40 32.42
N VAL A 523 20.92 -15.52 31.85
CA VAL A 523 20.03 -16.42 31.11
C VAL A 523 19.22 -17.24 32.12
N LEU A 524 17.91 -16.96 32.20
CA LEU A 524 16.97 -17.66 33.06
C LEU A 524 16.66 -19.06 32.52
N LYS A 525 16.43 -19.17 31.21
CA LYS A 525 16.04 -20.42 30.55
C LYS A 525 16.62 -20.53 29.15
N ARG A 526 16.78 -21.78 28.67
CA ARG A 526 17.22 -22.10 27.30
C ARG A 526 16.34 -23.17 26.66
N PHE A 527 16.00 -22.94 25.40
CA PHE A 527 15.32 -23.90 24.52
C PHE A 527 16.19 -24.07 23.28
N GLY A 528 17.14 -25.00 23.34
CA GLY A 528 18.20 -25.12 22.33
C GLY A 528 18.97 -23.82 22.14
N LYS A 529 18.82 -23.18 20.96
CA LYS A 529 19.48 -21.91 20.63
C LYS A 529 18.73 -20.68 21.14
N ILE A 530 17.48 -20.81 21.55
CA ILE A 530 16.67 -19.70 22.07
C ILE A 530 17.03 -19.51 23.54
N LYS A 531 17.42 -18.29 23.89
CA LYS A 531 17.73 -17.87 25.25
C LYS A 531 16.60 -16.98 25.75
N VAL A 532 16.28 -17.13 27.03
CA VAL A 532 15.42 -16.22 27.79
C VAL A 532 16.31 -15.50 28.80
N VAL A 533 16.34 -14.17 28.71
CA VAL A 533 16.98 -13.30 29.69
C VAL A 533 15.88 -12.57 30.44
N GLU A 534 15.94 -12.63 31.76
CA GLU A 534 15.04 -11.87 32.63
C GLU A 534 15.62 -10.47 32.84
N ARG A 535 14.72 -9.48 32.87
CA ARG A 535 14.99 -8.10 33.21
C ARG A 535 14.16 -7.75 34.43
N GLU A 536 14.73 -6.91 35.28
CA GLU A 536 13.95 -6.23 36.31
C GLU A 536 12.97 -5.29 35.63
N MET A 537 11.71 -5.34 36.05
CA MET A 537 10.68 -4.45 35.56
C MET A 537 10.60 -3.25 36.49
N THR A 538 10.69 -2.04 35.94
CA THR A 538 10.88 -0.83 36.74
C THR A 538 9.75 0.19 36.61
N GLU A 539 8.81 -0.01 35.68
CA GLU A 539 7.73 0.94 35.42
C GLU A 539 6.35 0.28 35.34
N GLN A 540 5.30 1.06 35.63
CA GLN A 540 3.89 0.66 35.54
C GLN A 540 3.26 1.08 34.20
N VAL A 541 1.93 0.95 34.06
CA VAL A 541 1.21 1.46 32.87
C VAL A 541 1.22 2.98 32.80
N VAL A 542 1.43 3.65 33.93
CA VAL A 542 1.51 5.11 34.03
C VAL A 542 2.80 5.51 34.74
N ARG A 543 3.25 6.72 34.45
CA ARG A 543 4.34 7.40 35.13
C ARG A 543 3.95 8.85 35.38
N LEU A 544 4.29 9.33 36.57
CA LEU A 544 4.24 10.75 36.88
C LEU A 544 5.66 11.32 36.81
N SER A 545 5.84 12.36 35.99
CA SER A 545 7.06 13.14 35.90
C SER A 545 6.83 14.43 36.70
N GLY A 546 7.19 14.43 37.99
CA GLY A 546 6.80 15.49 38.92
C GLY A 546 7.06 15.16 40.38
N GLU A 547 6.62 16.03 41.29
CA GLU A 547 6.69 15.82 42.75
C GLU A 547 5.52 15.02 43.31
N GLY A 548 4.39 14.97 42.60
CA GLY A 548 3.21 14.24 43.03
C GLY A 548 3.40 12.72 43.10
N SER A 549 2.31 12.06 43.49
CA SER A 549 2.19 10.60 43.57
C SER A 549 0.97 10.11 42.80
N PHE A 550 0.95 8.83 42.45
CA PHE A 550 -0.19 8.22 41.78
C PHE A 550 -0.48 6.81 42.25
N GLU A 551 -1.74 6.39 42.15
CA GLU A 551 -2.21 5.02 42.36
C GLU A 551 -2.94 4.53 41.11
N VAL A 552 -2.51 3.39 40.57
CA VAL A 552 -3.20 2.75 39.43
C VAL A 552 -4.33 1.89 39.97
N ILE A 553 -5.56 2.39 39.84
CA ILE A 553 -6.78 1.69 40.24
C ILE A 553 -7.11 0.57 39.24
N GLN A 554 -6.87 0.82 37.94
CA GLN A 554 -7.18 -0.13 36.87
C GLN A 554 -6.14 -0.09 35.74
N ASP A 555 -5.68 -1.25 35.28
CA ASP A 555 -4.73 -1.43 34.16
C ASP A 555 -5.24 -2.53 33.21
N ASP A 556 -6.27 -2.22 32.41
CA ASP A 556 -6.73 -3.09 31.33
C ASP A 556 -7.04 -2.29 30.05
N PRO A 557 -6.00 -1.83 29.33
CA PRO A 557 -6.18 -1.04 28.10
C PRO A 557 -6.86 -1.80 26.96
N ASP A 558 -7.00 -3.13 27.02
CA ASP A 558 -7.65 -3.91 25.96
C ASP A 558 -9.18 -4.03 26.17
N ARG A 559 -9.69 -3.81 27.40
CA ARG A 559 -11.12 -3.97 27.72
C ARG A 559 -11.77 -2.70 28.24
N ASP A 560 -11.31 -2.24 29.40
CA ASP A 560 -12.02 -1.29 30.27
C ASP A 560 -11.26 0.03 30.43
N GLY A 561 -10.01 0.11 29.95
CA GLY A 561 -9.18 1.30 30.01
C GLY A 561 -8.21 1.31 31.19
N VAL A 562 -7.64 2.48 31.47
CA VAL A 562 -6.71 2.72 32.57
C VAL A 562 -7.28 3.79 33.49
N ILE A 563 -7.34 3.52 34.79
CA ILE A 563 -7.80 4.47 35.81
C ILE A 563 -6.65 4.71 36.79
N VAL A 564 -6.33 5.99 37.00
CA VAL A 564 -5.25 6.42 37.89
C VAL A 564 -5.74 7.58 38.75
N GLU A 565 -5.52 7.47 40.05
CA GLU A 565 -5.67 8.58 40.99
C GLU A 565 -4.33 9.27 41.18
N VAL A 566 -4.31 10.60 41.06
CA VAL A 566 -3.13 11.45 41.24
C VAL A 566 -3.33 12.31 42.48
N SER A 567 -2.27 12.49 43.26
CA SER A 567 -2.30 13.24 44.52
C SER A 567 -0.99 13.99 44.77
N GLY A 568 -1.09 15.23 45.24
CA GLY A 568 0.05 16.08 45.55
C GLY A 568 0.79 16.60 44.31
N SER A 569 0.11 16.67 43.16
CA SER A 569 0.66 17.22 41.93
C SER A 569 0.93 18.71 42.03
N SER A 570 2.00 19.17 41.38
CA SER A 570 2.39 20.57 41.29
C SER A 570 2.29 21.09 39.85
N PRO A 571 2.16 22.41 39.62
CA PRO A 571 2.22 22.98 38.27
C PRO A 571 3.49 22.56 37.52
N GLY A 572 3.31 21.88 36.39
CA GLY A 572 4.41 21.34 35.57
C GLY A 572 4.64 19.83 35.76
N ASP A 573 3.99 19.20 36.74
CA ASP A 573 3.93 17.76 36.82
C ASP A 573 3.20 17.20 35.59
N ARG A 574 3.64 16.04 35.11
CA ARG A 574 3.08 15.43 33.89
C ARG A 574 2.75 13.96 34.10
N LEU A 575 1.51 13.59 33.82
CA LEU A 575 1.03 12.22 33.81
C LEU A 575 1.23 11.62 32.41
N GLU A 576 2.00 10.55 32.32
CA GLU A 576 2.31 9.85 31.08
C GLU A 576 1.74 8.43 31.10
N PHE A 577 0.95 8.07 30.09
CA PHE A 577 0.44 6.71 29.92
C PHE A 577 1.36 5.95 28.96
N ASN A 578 1.83 4.77 29.35
CA ASN A 578 2.63 3.85 28.54
C ASN A 578 1.79 3.14 27.46
N ILE A 579 1.06 3.96 26.68
CA ILE A 579 0.11 3.63 25.63
C ILE A 579 0.34 4.59 24.45
N ALA A 580 0.39 4.04 23.23
CA ALA A 580 0.56 4.84 22.03
C ALA A 580 -0.68 5.71 21.74
N GLY A 581 -0.44 6.97 21.35
CA GLY A 581 -1.53 7.90 21.05
C GLY A 581 -2.35 7.53 19.82
N TYR A 582 -3.67 7.61 19.93
CA TYR A 582 -4.62 7.32 18.86
C TYR A 582 -5.92 8.06 19.14
N PRO A 583 -6.62 8.66 18.15
CA PRO A 583 -7.68 9.64 18.39
C PRO A 583 -8.99 9.03 18.94
N ARG A 584 -9.01 7.72 19.21
CA ARG A 584 -10.10 7.05 19.94
C ARG A 584 -9.89 7.00 21.44
N TRP A 585 -8.67 7.25 21.91
CA TRP A 585 -8.43 7.41 23.32
C TRP A 585 -9.10 8.69 23.81
N GLU A 586 -9.98 8.54 24.78
CA GLU A 586 -10.65 9.62 25.50
C GLU A 586 -10.11 9.62 26.91
N LEU A 587 -9.58 10.76 27.35
CA LEU A 587 -9.08 10.94 28.70
C LEU A 587 -10.09 11.79 29.46
N LEU A 588 -10.50 11.31 30.62
CA LEU A 588 -11.39 11.99 31.55
C LEU A 588 -10.59 12.34 32.81
N HIS A 589 -10.86 13.48 33.42
CA HIS A 589 -10.40 13.89 34.75
C HIS A 589 -11.63 14.20 35.58
N ASP A 590 -11.84 13.44 36.65
CA ASP A 590 -13.05 13.49 37.49
C ASP A 590 -14.36 13.41 36.68
N GLY A 591 -14.34 12.58 35.64
CA GLY A 591 -15.48 12.36 34.73
C GLY A 591 -15.64 13.41 33.63
N VAL A 592 -14.79 14.44 33.59
CA VAL A 592 -14.82 15.50 32.56
C VAL A 592 -13.76 15.22 31.48
N PRO A 593 -14.12 15.23 30.18
CA PRO A 593 -13.14 15.06 29.11
C PRO A 593 -12.07 16.15 29.10
N VAL A 594 -10.81 15.73 29.03
CA VAL A 594 -9.63 16.59 28.96
C VAL A 594 -8.79 16.27 27.72
N GLU A 595 -8.09 17.27 27.19
CA GLU A 595 -7.23 17.07 26.02
C GLU A 595 -5.87 16.49 26.44
N TRP A 596 -5.52 15.35 25.85
CA TRP A 596 -4.18 14.79 25.95
C TRP A 596 -3.33 15.18 24.74
N TYR A 597 -2.02 15.20 24.95
CA TYR A 597 -1.01 15.37 23.92
C TYR A 597 -0.07 14.16 23.89
N GLU A 598 0.83 14.10 22.92
CA GLU A 598 1.82 13.03 22.82
C GLU A 598 3.25 13.50 23.09
N VAL A 599 4.01 12.70 23.85
CA VAL A 599 5.41 12.98 24.23
C VAL A 599 6.35 11.84 23.81
N PRO A 600 7.62 12.11 23.45
CA PRO A 600 8.56 11.05 23.13
C PRO A 600 8.98 10.28 24.40
N VAL A 601 9.08 8.95 24.30
CA VAL A 601 9.64 8.12 25.39
C VAL A 601 11.12 8.41 25.62
N VAL A 602 11.84 8.57 24.52
CA VAL A 602 13.28 8.85 24.47
C VAL A 602 13.54 9.81 23.32
N GLY A 603 14.61 10.60 23.44
CA GLY A 603 15.03 11.53 22.39
C GLY A 603 14.50 12.95 22.59
N LYS A 604 14.53 13.74 21.51
CA LYS A 604 14.15 15.17 21.50
C LYS A 604 12.97 15.44 20.56
N GLY A 605 12.13 14.44 20.33
CA GLY A 605 10.90 14.60 19.54
C GLY A 605 10.02 15.72 20.12
N ALA A 606 9.38 16.48 19.25
CA ALA A 606 8.47 17.53 19.67
C ALA A 606 7.17 16.95 20.24
N VAL A 607 6.58 17.64 21.22
CA VAL A 607 5.25 17.34 21.73
C VAL A 607 4.24 17.56 20.60
N ALA A 608 3.23 16.68 20.52
CA ALA A 608 2.21 16.76 19.48
C ALA A 608 0.81 16.68 20.09
N THR A 609 0.04 17.76 20.00
CA THR A 609 -1.39 17.76 20.35
C THR A 609 -2.20 16.93 19.35
N GLN A 610 -3.42 16.56 19.74
CA GLN A 610 -4.33 15.88 18.83
C GLN A 610 -4.71 16.77 17.63
N ALA A 611 -4.90 18.07 17.86
CA ALA A 611 -5.24 19.02 16.81
C ALA A 611 -4.14 19.10 15.74
N GLU A 612 -2.88 19.26 16.13
CA GLU A 612 -1.73 19.28 15.21
C GLU A 612 -1.58 17.95 14.46
N ARG A 613 -1.83 16.81 15.13
CA ARG A 613 -1.87 15.50 14.44
C ARG A 613 -2.97 15.43 13.38
N ARG A 614 -4.18 15.90 13.67
CA ARG A 614 -5.30 15.92 12.71
C ARG A 614 -5.04 16.89 11.55
N ALA A 615 -4.37 18.01 11.81
CA ALA A 615 -3.86 18.92 10.78
C ALA A 615 -2.76 18.25 9.93
N GLY A 616 -2.09 17.25 10.49
CA GLY A 616 -1.08 16.43 9.82
C GLY A 616 0.34 16.94 10.01
N ASP A 617 0.60 17.79 11.00
CA ASP A 617 1.89 18.44 11.25
C ASP A 617 2.96 17.46 11.71
N PHE A 618 2.55 16.43 12.47
CA PHE A 618 3.44 15.41 13.02
C PHE A 618 3.32 14.01 12.36
N ARG A 619 2.82 13.94 11.12
CA ARG A 619 2.67 12.67 10.40
C ARG A 619 4.06 12.08 10.06
N ALA A 620 4.24 10.75 10.19
CA ALA A 620 5.51 10.02 9.92
C ALA A 620 6.35 10.57 8.76
N GLY A 621 7.34 11.39 9.04
CA GLY A 621 8.17 11.98 8.02
C GLY A 621 7.62 13.27 7.39
N LYS A 622 7.02 14.12 8.22
CA LYS A 622 7.50 15.50 8.31
C LYS A 622 8.65 15.50 9.33
N GLY A 623 9.69 16.33 9.20
CA GLY A 623 10.95 16.25 9.98
C GLY A 623 10.83 16.22 11.52
N GLN A 624 9.65 16.49 12.06
CA GLN A 624 9.30 16.42 13.48
C GLN A 624 8.59 15.12 13.90
N ALA A 625 8.36 14.21 12.95
CA ALA A 625 7.59 13.01 13.23
C ALA A 625 8.37 11.98 14.05
N PRO A 626 7.66 11.09 14.77
CA PRO A 626 8.29 10.07 15.60
C PRO A 626 9.23 9.21 14.77
N SER A 627 10.51 9.22 15.13
CA SER A 627 11.44 8.20 14.65
C SER A 627 10.91 6.84 15.12
N PRO A 628 11.04 5.75 14.35
CA PRO A 628 10.76 4.42 14.87
C PRO A 628 11.57 4.05 16.13
N ASN A 629 12.59 4.85 16.47
CA ASN A 629 13.38 4.71 17.68
C ASN A 629 12.95 5.64 18.83
N GLU A 630 12.06 6.60 18.56
CA GLU A 630 11.53 7.61 19.49
C GLU A 630 10.00 7.51 19.47
N PRO A 631 9.42 6.46 20.08
CA PRO A 631 7.97 6.30 20.15
C PRO A 631 7.35 7.45 20.92
N MET A 632 6.13 7.82 20.55
CA MET A 632 5.34 8.82 21.28
C MET A 632 4.24 8.15 22.09
N LEU A 633 4.00 8.68 23.28
CA LEU A 633 3.01 8.18 24.24
C LEU A 633 2.02 9.27 24.63
N LEU A 634 0.84 8.86 25.07
CA LEU A 634 -0.19 9.74 25.63
C LEU A 634 0.32 10.41 26.92
N ALA A 635 0.11 11.71 27.05
CA ALA A 635 0.41 12.46 28.25
C ALA A 635 -0.56 13.63 28.46
N ILE A 636 -0.60 14.12 29.70
CA ILE A 636 -1.35 15.31 30.11
C ILE A 636 -0.59 15.99 31.25
N ASP A 637 -0.79 17.31 31.42
CA ASP A 637 -0.34 18.01 32.61
C ASP A 637 -1.16 17.50 33.81
N ALA A 638 -0.47 17.09 34.88
CA ALA A 638 -1.09 16.40 35.99
C ALA A 638 -1.73 17.39 36.97
N GLU A 639 -2.93 17.05 37.42
CA GLU A 639 -3.69 17.69 38.49
C GLU A 639 -4.16 16.60 39.46
N ASP A 640 -4.51 16.98 40.69
CA ASP A 640 -5.04 16.02 41.65
C ASP A 640 -6.44 15.56 41.22
N GLY A 641 -6.75 14.29 41.45
CA GLY A 641 -8.03 13.67 41.09
C GLY A 641 -7.88 12.36 40.33
N VAL A 642 -8.97 11.90 39.73
CA VAL A 642 -9.04 10.60 39.05
C VAL A 642 -9.01 10.79 37.54
N TYR A 643 -7.97 10.27 36.92
CA TYR A 643 -7.85 10.15 35.47
C TYR A 643 -8.37 8.81 34.97
N GLU A 644 -9.16 8.86 33.92
CA GLU A 644 -9.70 7.66 33.28
C GLU A 644 -9.49 7.72 31.76
N LEU A 645 -8.67 6.80 31.26
CA LEU A 645 -8.34 6.65 29.86
C LEU A 645 -9.18 5.51 29.24
N ARG A 646 -10.12 5.86 28.37
CA ARG A 646 -11.05 4.92 27.70
C ARG A 646 -10.83 4.86 26.20
N TYR A 647 -10.95 3.66 25.62
CA TYR A 647 -10.94 3.48 24.17
C TYR A 647 -12.35 3.58 23.59
N ARG A 648 -12.63 4.62 22.80
CA ARG A 648 -13.92 4.80 22.14
C ARG A 648 -14.10 3.78 21.01
N ARG A 649 -14.92 2.77 21.27
CA ARG A 649 -15.21 1.71 20.29
C ARG A 649 -15.93 2.25 19.04
N TRP A 650 -16.85 3.20 19.18
CA TRP A 650 -17.59 3.76 18.05
C TRP A 650 -17.34 5.26 17.88
N MET A 651 -16.91 5.63 16.69
CA MET A 651 -16.81 7.00 16.19
C MET A 651 -17.90 7.24 15.14
N PRO A 652 -18.29 8.49 14.85
CA PRO A 652 -19.27 8.80 13.81
C PRO A 652 -18.93 8.17 12.45
N ALA A 653 -17.65 8.14 12.08
CA ALA A 653 -17.19 7.51 10.83
C ALA A 653 -17.46 6.00 10.77
N ASP A 654 -17.37 5.28 11.90
CA ASP A 654 -17.65 3.85 11.98
C ASP A 654 -19.13 3.56 11.76
N VAL A 655 -19.99 4.36 12.43
CA VAL A 655 -21.45 4.23 12.34
C VAL A 655 -21.90 4.50 10.91
N LEU A 656 -21.41 5.59 10.30
CA LEU A 656 -21.71 5.95 8.92
C LEU A 656 -21.19 4.89 7.94
N GLY A 657 -19.97 4.39 8.15
CA GLY A 657 -19.37 3.35 7.31
C GLY A 657 -20.14 2.04 7.38
N THR A 658 -20.49 1.60 8.58
CA THR A 658 -21.29 0.39 8.83
C THR A 658 -22.68 0.51 8.23
N LEU A 659 -23.35 1.64 8.42
CA LEU A 659 -24.66 1.91 7.82
C LEU A 659 -24.59 1.89 6.29
N ALA A 660 -23.58 2.54 5.69
CA ALA A 660 -23.38 2.53 4.25
C ALA A 660 -23.14 1.11 3.71
N SER A 661 -22.33 0.30 4.40
CA SER A 661 -22.09 -1.09 4.04
C SER A 661 -23.33 -1.97 4.18
N ALA A 662 -24.11 -1.79 5.25
CA ALA A 662 -25.38 -2.50 5.45
C ALA A 662 -26.39 -2.15 4.35
N ILE A 663 -26.57 -0.86 4.03
CA ILE A 663 -27.43 -0.42 2.94
C ILE A 663 -26.96 -1.01 1.61
N ALA A 664 -25.66 -0.99 1.31
CA ALA A 664 -25.12 -1.55 0.07
C ALA A 664 -25.33 -3.07 -0.03
N ALA A 665 -25.21 -3.79 1.08
CA ALA A 665 -25.51 -5.22 1.15
C ALA A 665 -26.99 -5.49 0.90
N LEU A 666 -27.89 -4.72 1.52
CA LEU A 666 -29.33 -4.80 1.29
C LEU A 666 -29.69 -4.46 -0.17
N LEU A 667 -29.03 -3.47 -0.78
CA LEU A 667 -29.20 -3.15 -2.20
C LEU A 667 -28.73 -4.31 -3.10
N CYS A 668 -27.64 -5.00 -2.76
CA CYS A 668 -27.21 -6.20 -3.48
C CYS A 668 -28.24 -7.32 -3.38
N ILE A 669 -28.82 -7.56 -2.19
CA ILE A 669 -29.88 -8.55 -1.98
C ILE A 669 -31.14 -8.16 -2.74
N ALA A 670 -31.58 -6.90 -2.63
CA ALA A 670 -32.75 -6.37 -3.34
C ALA A 670 -32.56 -6.43 -4.87
N ALA A 671 -31.37 -6.14 -5.40
CA ALA A 671 -31.06 -6.30 -6.82
C ALA A 671 -31.16 -7.76 -7.30
N TRP A 672 -31.00 -8.72 -6.38
CA TRP A 672 -31.19 -10.14 -6.66
C TRP A 672 -32.67 -10.54 -6.58
N VAL A 673 -33.41 -10.09 -5.56
CA VAL A 673 -34.81 -10.47 -5.30
C VAL A 673 -35.80 -9.67 -6.19
N TRP A 674 -35.63 -8.37 -6.33
CA TRP A 674 -36.53 -7.45 -7.04
C TRP A 674 -35.98 -6.97 -8.39
N ARG A 675 -35.47 -7.92 -9.17
CA ARG A 675 -34.74 -7.64 -10.43
C ARG A 675 -35.52 -6.71 -11.39
N ASP A 676 -36.82 -6.92 -11.56
CA ASP A 676 -37.63 -6.23 -12.57
C ASP A 676 -37.95 -4.79 -12.14
N ARG A 677 -38.26 -4.59 -10.85
CA ARG A 677 -38.46 -3.25 -10.26
C ARG A 677 -37.18 -2.42 -10.26
N GLY A 678 -36.06 -3.03 -9.88
CA GLY A 678 -34.75 -2.36 -9.92
C GLY A 678 -34.34 -1.98 -11.33
N ALA A 679 -34.59 -2.85 -12.31
CA ALA A 679 -34.33 -2.57 -13.72
C ALA A 679 -35.17 -1.39 -14.23
N ALA A 680 -36.46 -1.36 -13.88
CA ALA A 680 -37.34 -0.24 -14.22
C ALA A 680 -36.88 1.09 -13.58
N LEU A 681 -36.41 1.06 -12.33
CA LEU A 681 -35.88 2.25 -11.65
C LEU A 681 -34.61 2.77 -12.34
N LEU A 682 -33.63 1.91 -12.64
CA LEU A 682 -32.43 2.32 -13.38
C LEU A 682 -32.77 2.82 -14.79
N GLY A 683 -33.73 2.20 -15.48
CA GLY A 683 -34.21 2.67 -16.77
C GLY A 683 -34.79 4.09 -16.69
N ARG A 684 -35.54 4.42 -15.62
CA ARG A 684 -36.03 5.79 -15.37
C ARG A 684 -34.88 6.77 -15.12
N PHE A 685 -33.86 6.38 -14.34
CA PHE A 685 -32.68 7.22 -14.12
C PHE A 685 -31.88 7.43 -15.41
N GLU A 686 -31.67 6.37 -16.20
CA GLU A 686 -31.01 6.44 -17.50
C GLU A 686 -31.75 7.37 -18.46
N ALA A 687 -33.09 7.27 -18.54
CA ALA A 687 -33.92 8.16 -19.35
C ALA A 687 -33.84 9.63 -18.90
N LYS A 688 -33.65 9.88 -17.59
CA LYS A 688 -33.45 11.22 -17.02
C LYS A 688 -32.02 11.74 -17.18
N LEU A 689 -31.03 10.85 -17.27
CA LEU A 689 -29.63 11.14 -17.59
C LEU A 689 -29.49 11.50 -19.08
N ARG A 690 -30.18 12.58 -19.48
CA ARG A 690 -30.01 13.21 -20.78
C ARG A 690 -28.53 13.58 -20.96
N PRO A 691 -28.00 13.63 -22.20
CA PRO A 691 -26.61 14.02 -22.46
C PRO A 691 -26.18 15.30 -21.73
N ARG A 692 -27.10 16.25 -21.52
CA ARG A 692 -26.87 17.48 -20.74
C ARG A 692 -26.45 17.22 -19.29
N VAL A 693 -27.06 16.26 -18.60
CA VAL A 693 -26.70 15.93 -17.20
C VAL A 693 -25.29 15.35 -17.14
N VAL A 694 -24.92 14.48 -18.09
CA VAL A 694 -23.57 13.93 -18.20
C VAL A 694 -22.55 15.04 -18.46
N VAL A 695 -22.87 16.01 -19.32
CA VAL A 695 -22.03 17.18 -19.57
C VAL A 695 -21.90 18.04 -18.31
N VAL A 696 -22.99 18.29 -17.58
CA VAL A 696 -22.96 19.06 -16.32
C VAL A 696 -22.12 18.37 -15.25
N LEU A 697 -22.29 17.05 -15.05
CA LEU A 697 -21.48 16.29 -14.10
C LEU A 697 -20.01 16.25 -14.52
N GLY A 698 -19.74 16.09 -15.81
CA GLY A 698 -18.39 16.14 -16.37
C GLY A 698 -17.73 17.51 -16.18
N LEU A 699 -18.48 18.59 -16.40
CA LEU A 699 -18.02 19.96 -16.17
C LEU A 699 -17.79 20.23 -14.68
N ALA A 700 -18.70 19.81 -13.80
CA ALA A 700 -18.52 19.95 -12.35
C ALA A 700 -17.27 19.20 -11.86
N PHE A 701 -17.05 17.98 -12.35
CA PHE A 701 -15.84 17.22 -12.06
C PHE A 701 -14.58 17.93 -12.60
N ALA A 702 -14.62 18.42 -13.84
CA ALA A 702 -13.52 19.16 -14.44
C ALA A 702 -13.20 20.45 -13.68
N LEU A 703 -14.22 21.21 -13.25
CA LEU A 703 -14.05 22.41 -12.43
C LEU A 703 -13.48 22.08 -11.05
N ALA A 704 -13.93 21.00 -10.40
CA ALA A 704 -13.37 20.56 -9.14
C ALA A 704 -11.88 20.17 -9.28
N VAL A 705 -11.54 19.46 -10.35
CA VAL A 705 -10.16 19.12 -10.70
C VAL A 705 -9.34 20.39 -10.96
N LEU A 706 -9.81 21.28 -11.84
CA LEU A 706 -9.12 22.53 -12.17
C LEU A 706 -8.95 23.43 -10.94
N GLY A 707 -9.95 23.53 -10.07
CA GLY A 707 -9.86 24.28 -8.81
C GLY A 707 -8.79 23.71 -7.88
N ARG A 708 -8.67 22.37 -7.78
CA ARG A 708 -7.58 21.72 -7.06
C ARG A 708 -6.21 22.00 -7.69
N TYR A 709 -6.10 21.91 -9.01
CA TYR A 709 -4.86 22.25 -9.73
C TYR A 709 -4.46 23.71 -9.53
N ALA A 710 -5.41 24.65 -9.62
CA ALA A 710 -5.16 26.07 -9.42
C ALA A 710 -4.68 26.33 -7.98
N SER A 711 -5.38 25.78 -6.98
CA SER A 711 -4.97 25.89 -5.57
C SER A 711 -3.58 25.32 -5.33
N GLY A 712 -3.27 24.14 -5.89
CA GLY A 712 -1.93 23.55 -5.81
C GLY A 712 -0.86 24.40 -6.50
N PHE A 713 -1.15 24.91 -7.70
CA PHE A 713 -0.28 25.83 -8.43
C PHE A 713 0.02 27.08 -7.62
N PHE A 714 -0.99 27.77 -7.08
CA PHE A 714 -0.79 28.97 -6.27
C PHE A 714 0.00 28.69 -4.99
N SER A 715 -0.20 27.52 -4.36
CA SER A 715 0.55 27.14 -3.15
C SER A 715 2.05 26.93 -3.39
N GLU A 716 2.44 26.63 -4.62
CA GLU A 716 3.85 26.42 -5.00
C GLU A 716 4.42 27.59 -5.80
N PHE A 717 3.57 28.45 -6.37
CA PHE A 717 3.99 29.62 -7.13
C PHE A 717 4.87 30.56 -6.31
N ASN A 718 4.72 30.52 -4.99
CA ASN A 718 5.56 31.28 -4.07
C ASN A 718 6.88 30.59 -3.72
N ASN A 719 7.15 29.39 -4.24
CA ASN A 719 8.37 28.66 -3.93
C ASN A 719 9.37 28.74 -5.10
N ALA A 720 10.66 28.62 -4.79
CA ALA A 720 11.72 28.53 -5.79
C ALA A 720 11.49 27.40 -6.81
N SER A 721 11.00 26.24 -6.33
CA SER A 721 10.62 25.12 -7.18
C SER A 721 9.51 25.49 -8.17
N GLY A 722 8.52 26.29 -7.75
CA GLY A 722 7.46 26.81 -8.62
C GLY A 722 7.97 27.83 -9.64
N TRP A 723 8.83 28.76 -9.22
CA TRP A 723 9.46 29.75 -10.12
C TRP A 723 10.30 29.09 -11.20
N LEU A 724 11.07 28.07 -10.84
CA LEU A 724 11.86 27.29 -11.79
C LEU A 724 10.96 26.59 -12.83
N ARG A 725 9.80 26.09 -12.41
CA ARG A 725 8.84 25.44 -13.31
C ARG A 725 8.20 26.40 -14.32
N VAL A 726 7.90 27.62 -13.92
CA VAL A 726 7.31 28.65 -14.80
C VAL A 726 8.37 29.48 -15.52
N PHE A 727 9.63 29.03 -15.52
CA PHE A 727 10.76 29.70 -16.17
C PHE A 727 10.99 31.14 -15.71
N ARG A 728 10.65 31.44 -14.44
CA ARG A 728 10.95 32.73 -13.81
C ARG A 728 12.39 32.80 -13.29
N ALA A 729 12.98 31.66 -12.94
CA ALA A 729 14.41 31.57 -12.63
C ALA A 729 15.27 31.79 -13.89
N ARG A 730 16.40 32.49 -13.73
CA ARG A 730 17.39 32.80 -14.77
C ARG A 730 18.71 32.08 -14.49
N GLU A 731 19.59 32.04 -15.49
CA GLU A 731 20.96 31.50 -15.34
C GLU A 731 21.03 30.10 -14.72
N VAL A 732 20.03 29.27 -15.02
CA VAL A 732 19.88 27.96 -14.40
C VAL A 732 20.89 26.98 -15.00
N THR A 733 21.82 26.50 -14.19
CA THR A 733 22.83 25.49 -14.56
C THR A 733 22.78 24.35 -13.55
N GLY A 734 22.61 23.11 -14.01
CA GLY A 734 22.62 21.93 -13.12
C GLY A 734 21.46 21.89 -12.10
N MET A 735 20.38 22.63 -12.32
CA MET A 735 19.18 22.59 -11.48
C MET A 735 17.92 22.39 -12.33
N HIS A 736 16.95 21.63 -11.82
CA HIS A 736 15.65 21.47 -12.47
C HIS A 736 14.54 21.24 -11.44
N ASN A 737 13.31 21.59 -11.80
CA ASN A 737 12.15 21.29 -10.97
C ASN A 737 11.82 19.79 -11.07
N GLY A 738 11.70 19.11 -9.92
CA GLY A 738 11.45 17.66 -9.92
C GLY A 738 10.93 17.13 -8.59
N PRO A 739 10.45 15.86 -8.56
CA PRO A 739 10.03 15.24 -7.33
C PRO A 739 11.26 14.74 -6.56
N ILE A 740 11.27 14.91 -5.24
CA ILE A 740 12.26 14.29 -4.36
C ILE A 740 11.55 13.49 -3.28
N LYS A 741 12.16 12.38 -2.86
CA LYS A 741 11.69 11.64 -1.70
C LYS A 741 12.45 12.09 -0.46
N ILE A 742 11.76 12.79 0.43
CA ILE A 742 12.31 13.25 1.71
C ILE A 742 11.34 12.80 2.79
N GLU A 743 11.87 12.23 3.87
CA GLU A 743 11.05 11.85 5.02
C GLU A 743 9.91 10.88 4.62
N ARG A 744 10.18 9.98 3.67
CA ARG A 744 9.21 9.04 3.10
C ARG A 744 7.98 9.69 2.44
N LEU A 745 8.05 10.98 2.16
CA LEU A 745 7.10 11.72 1.34
C LEU A 745 7.74 12.09 0.02
N ILE A 746 6.90 12.17 -1.01
CA ILE A 746 7.31 12.71 -2.31
C ILE A 746 6.81 14.15 -2.37
N GLY A 747 7.68 15.10 -2.67
CA GLY A 747 7.31 16.51 -2.85
C GLY A 747 8.08 17.18 -3.97
N PRO A 748 7.61 18.35 -4.45
CA PRO A 748 8.37 19.18 -5.37
C PRO A 748 9.63 19.72 -4.67
N ALA A 749 10.68 19.92 -5.46
CA ALA A 749 11.91 20.57 -5.06
C ALA A 749 12.64 21.14 -6.28
N VAL A 750 13.58 22.04 -6.03
CA VAL A 750 14.68 22.30 -6.95
C VAL A 750 15.67 21.15 -6.79
N LEU A 751 15.71 20.23 -7.76
CA LEU A 751 16.67 19.14 -7.80
C LEU A 751 18.02 19.63 -8.29
N VAL A 752 19.08 19.13 -7.66
CA VAL A 752 20.45 19.54 -7.93
C VAL A 752 21.21 18.42 -8.63
N GLU A 753 21.80 18.73 -9.79
CA GLU A 753 22.72 17.89 -10.55
C GLU A 753 24.14 18.46 -10.51
N ALA A 754 24.64 18.77 -9.32
CA ALA A 754 25.96 19.33 -9.14
C ALA A 754 27.06 18.28 -9.37
N ALA A 755 28.09 18.65 -10.11
CA ALA A 755 29.31 17.88 -10.27
C ALA A 755 30.45 18.52 -9.46
N ALA A 756 31.47 17.73 -9.07
CA ALA A 756 32.58 18.24 -8.27
C ALA A 756 33.38 19.39 -8.92
N LYS A 757 33.23 19.61 -10.23
CA LYS A 757 33.92 20.67 -10.98
C LYS A 757 32.99 21.81 -11.43
N GLU A 758 31.68 21.61 -11.37
CA GLU A 758 30.68 22.52 -11.93
C GLU A 758 29.55 22.65 -10.88
N PRO A 759 29.54 23.74 -10.09
CA PRO A 759 28.47 23.97 -9.15
C PRO A 759 27.16 24.17 -9.91
N ALA A 760 26.06 23.74 -9.31
CA ALA A 760 24.74 24.07 -9.82
C ALA A 760 24.39 25.50 -9.39
N THR A 761 23.85 26.31 -10.29
CA THR A 761 23.50 27.71 -10.03
C THR A 761 22.10 28.03 -10.56
N MET A 762 21.41 28.96 -9.92
CA MET A 762 20.21 29.62 -10.48
C MET A 762 20.06 31.02 -9.88
N VAL A 763 19.44 31.92 -10.64
CA VAL A 763 19.07 33.27 -10.17
C VAL A 763 17.55 33.38 -10.10
N LEU A 764 17.02 33.79 -8.95
CA LEU A 764 15.62 34.08 -8.69
C LEU A 764 15.43 35.60 -8.69
N PRO A 765 14.84 36.19 -9.75
CA PRO A 765 14.80 37.64 -9.90
C PRO A 765 13.64 38.29 -9.16
N ASN A 766 13.86 39.51 -8.64
CA ASN A 766 12.81 40.33 -8.04
C ASN A 766 12.02 39.61 -6.92
N VAL A 767 12.76 38.99 -5.98
CA VAL A 767 12.25 38.39 -4.75
C VAL A 767 11.98 39.51 -3.73
N ASP A 768 10.96 39.33 -2.89
CA ASP A 768 10.72 40.23 -1.75
C ASP A 768 11.87 40.12 -0.75
N ALA A 769 12.49 41.24 -0.41
CA ALA A 769 13.68 41.29 0.43
C ALA A 769 13.41 42.06 1.75
N SER A 770 12.15 42.10 2.20
CA SER A 770 11.76 42.88 3.37
C SER A 770 12.27 42.30 4.70
N ASP A 771 12.46 40.97 4.80
CA ASP A 771 12.78 40.30 6.07
C ASP A 771 13.72 39.08 5.87
N THR A 772 13.17 37.89 6.10
CA THR A 772 13.87 36.61 6.11
C THR A 772 13.16 35.66 5.16
N ILE A 773 13.95 34.98 4.32
CA ILE A 773 13.44 33.94 3.43
C ILE A 773 13.66 32.58 4.09
N GLU A 774 12.55 31.86 4.31
CA GLU A 774 12.61 30.49 4.83
C GLU A 774 12.97 29.51 3.72
N GLY A 775 13.85 28.57 4.03
CA GLY A 775 14.30 27.55 3.10
C GLY A 775 14.47 26.19 3.75
N TRP A 776 14.53 25.15 2.92
CA TRP A 776 14.96 23.84 3.36
C TRP A 776 15.82 23.15 2.31
N ALA A 777 16.77 22.33 2.75
CA ALA A 777 17.55 21.45 1.89
C ALA A 777 17.55 20.01 2.42
N ALA A 778 17.58 19.03 1.53
CA ALA A 778 17.60 17.62 1.92
C ALA A 778 18.26 16.73 0.86
N VAL A 779 18.82 15.61 1.33
CA VAL A 779 19.26 14.50 0.48
C VAL A 779 18.09 13.51 0.35
N ASP A 780 17.90 12.97 -0.85
CA ASP A 780 16.86 11.97 -1.09
C ASP A 780 17.06 10.74 -0.19
N ASP A 781 15.99 10.27 0.43
CA ASP A 781 16.00 9.12 1.34
C ASP A 781 16.65 7.87 0.74
N GLY A 782 16.52 7.69 -0.58
CA GLY A 782 17.08 6.57 -1.33
C GLY A 782 18.61 6.63 -1.45
N ASP A 783 19.18 7.83 -1.45
CA ASP A 783 20.61 8.09 -1.71
C ASP A 783 21.42 8.35 -0.45
N MET A 784 20.77 8.57 0.71
CA MET A 784 21.45 8.84 1.99
C MET A 784 22.60 7.87 2.32
N ARG A 785 22.46 6.57 2.01
CA ARG A 785 23.48 5.56 2.31
C ARG A 785 24.74 5.67 1.45
N ASN A 786 24.62 6.29 0.29
CA ASN A 786 25.68 6.40 -0.71
C ASN A 786 26.24 7.82 -0.79
N ALA A 787 25.60 8.78 -0.11
CA ALA A 787 26.03 10.17 -0.07
C ALA A 787 27.45 10.27 0.52
N LYS A 788 28.37 10.76 -0.31
CA LYS A 788 29.75 11.11 0.08
C LYS A 788 30.01 12.53 -0.38
N GLY A 789 30.82 13.26 0.40
CA GLY A 789 31.16 14.65 0.11
C GLY A 789 30.42 15.65 1.00
N GLU A 790 30.99 16.83 1.11
CA GLU A 790 30.40 17.98 1.77
C GLU A 790 29.64 18.78 0.72
N ILE A 791 28.32 18.89 0.89
CA ILE A 791 27.46 19.69 0.01
C ILE A 791 27.28 21.05 0.64
N THR A 792 27.55 22.12 -0.10
CA THR A 792 27.37 23.49 0.35
C THR A 792 26.34 24.17 -0.52
N LEU A 793 25.28 24.69 0.10
CA LEU A 793 24.29 25.56 -0.51
C LEU A 793 24.60 26.99 -0.07
N THR A 794 24.84 27.87 -1.02
CA THR A 794 25.13 29.29 -0.78
C THR A 794 24.01 30.11 -1.40
N VAL A 795 23.48 31.08 -0.66
CA VAL A 795 22.52 32.07 -1.18
C VAL A 795 23.19 33.42 -1.16
N GLU A 796 23.27 34.04 -2.32
CA GLU A 796 23.81 35.38 -2.54
C GLU A 796 22.66 36.28 -3.00
N GLY A 797 22.73 37.57 -2.69
CA GLY A 797 21.71 38.54 -3.08
C GLY A 797 22.32 39.81 -3.64
N ARG A 798 21.57 40.53 -4.46
CA ARG A 798 21.87 41.90 -4.87
C ARG A 798 20.57 42.70 -5.06
N PRO A 799 20.58 44.03 -4.90
CA PRO A 799 19.44 44.86 -5.28
C PRO A 799 19.06 44.67 -6.76
N VAL A 800 17.76 44.76 -7.08
CA VAL A 800 17.30 44.65 -8.48
C VAL A 800 17.96 45.73 -9.34
N GLY A 801 18.64 45.33 -10.41
CA GLY A 801 19.38 46.21 -11.31
C GLY A 801 20.85 46.42 -10.94
N GLY A 802 21.34 45.82 -9.85
CA GLY A 802 22.77 45.78 -9.51
C GLY A 802 23.61 45.03 -10.56
N THR A 803 24.89 45.36 -10.58
CA THR A 803 25.94 44.74 -11.40
C THR A 803 26.35 43.36 -10.85
N ASP A 804 27.25 42.66 -11.55
CA ASP A 804 27.78 41.37 -11.09
C ASP A 804 28.79 41.49 -9.93
N ASP A 805 29.26 42.70 -9.61
CA ASP A 805 30.10 42.96 -8.45
C ASP A 805 29.28 43.18 -7.17
N ASP A 806 27.95 43.35 -7.29
CA ASP A 806 27.04 43.68 -6.18
C ASP A 806 26.50 42.43 -5.44
N TRP A 807 26.97 41.22 -5.77
CA TRP A 807 26.52 40.00 -5.10
C TRP A 807 27.10 39.90 -3.69
N VAL A 808 26.23 39.94 -2.69
CA VAL A 808 26.57 39.75 -1.27
C VAL A 808 26.15 38.36 -0.83
N GLN A 809 27.04 37.62 -0.19
CA GLN A 809 26.69 36.31 0.38
C GLN A 809 25.77 36.50 1.59
N LEU A 810 24.49 36.14 1.43
CA LEU A 810 23.49 36.22 2.49
C LEU A 810 23.56 35.03 3.44
N SER A 811 23.75 33.83 2.88
CA SER A 811 23.81 32.61 3.70
C SER A 811 24.67 31.52 3.07
N LYS A 812 25.19 30.63 3.93
CA LYS A 812 25.96 29.46 3.54
C LYS A 812 25.64 28.28 4.45
N HIS A 813 25.08 27.22 3.86
CA HIS A 813 24.61 26.05 4.58
C HIS A 813 25.32 24.79 4.11
N VAL A 814 25.83 24.01 5.08
CA VAL A 814 26.36 22.67 4.81
C VAL A 814 25.21 21.66 4.91
N VAL A 815 24.82 21.09 3.76
CA VAL A 815 23.73 20.12 3.67
C VAL A 815 24.27 18.75 4.05
N ARG A 816 23.96 18.30 5.27
CA ARG A 816 24.42 16.99 5.76
C ARG A 816 23.59 15.87 5.15
N ALA A 817 24.21 14.73 4.86
CA ALA A 817 23.51 13.52 4.44
C ALA A 817 22.77 12.85 5.61
N ARG A 818 21.66 13.46 6.05
CA ARG A 818 20.77 12.94 7.09
C ARG A 818 19.33 12.87 6.57
N SER A 819 18.54 12.02 7.20
CA SER A 819 17.10 11.96 6.95
C SER A 819 16.47 13.27 7.41
N GLY A 820 15.54 13.80 6.63
CA GLY A 820 14.85 15.03 7.00
C GLY A 820 15.20 16.23 6.14
N ARG A 821 14.29 17.21 6.17
CA ARG A 821 14.56 18.57 5.75
C ARG A 821 15.52 19.24 6.74
N GLN A 822 16.47 19.99 6.21
CA GLN A 822 17.34 20.87 6.97
C GLN A 822 16.85 22.28 6.71
N ALA A 823 16.01 22.78 7.61
CA ALA A 823 15.52 24.15 7.56
C ALA A 823 16.68 25.13 7.71
N PHE A 824 16.59 26.24 7.01
CA PHE A 824 17.50 27.37 7.12
C PHE A 824 16.77 28.66 6.79
N GLU A 825 17.33 29.77 7.22
CA GLU A 825 16.81 31.12 7.01
C GLU A 825 17.87 31.94 6.26
N VAL A 826 17.40 32.82 5.38
CA VAL A 826 18.24 33.75 4.62
C VAL A 826 17.83 35.16 5.00
N GLU A 827 18.67 35.85 5.76
CA GLU A 827 18.45 37.25 6.12
C GLU A 827 18.73 38.13 4.89
N THR A 828 17.77 38.97 4.51
CA THR A 828 17.88 39.84 3.32
C THR A 828 18.17 41.31 3.67
N THR A 829 18.19 41.65 4.95
CA THR A 829 18.44 43.01 5.48
C THR A 829 19.77 43.61 5.04
N ALA A 830 20.78 42.78 4.74
CA ALA A 830 22.08 43.23 4.25
C ALA A 830 22.04 43.88 2.85
N LEU A 831 20.92 43.75 2.11
CA LEU A 831 20.77 44.30 0.77
C LEU A 831 20.22 45.73 0.75
N ASP A 832 19.62 46.21 1.85
CA ASP A 832 18.97 47.53 1.95
C ASP A 832 18.04 47.85 0.76
N ALA A 833 17.21 46.88 0.37
CA ALA A 833 16.32 46.98 -0.79
C ALA A 833 15.00 46.22 -0.56
N GLU A 834 13.88 46.77 -1.03
CA GLU A 834 12.58 46.07 -0.99
C GLU A 834 12.52 44.84 -1.90
N ARG A 835 13.33 44.84 -2.97
CA ARG A 835 13.39 43.77 -3.95
C ARG A 835 14.83 43.42 -4.28
N ALA A 836 15.12 42.12 -4.38
CA ALA A 836 16.44 41.61 -4.68
C ALA A 836 16.42 40.50 -5.74
N ASP A 837 17.52 40.35 -6.47
CA ASP A 837 17.83 39.11 -7.18
C ASP A 837 18.59 38.18 -6.22
N LEU A 838 18.19 36.91 -6.14
CA LEU A 838 18.87 35.91 -5.33
C LEU A 838 19.56 34.88 -6.20
N ARG A 839 20.85 34.63 -5.98
CA ARG A 839 21.61 33.58 -6.63
C ARG A 839 21.80 32.44 -5.65
N VAL A 840 21.36 31.24 -6.04
CA VAL A 840 21.58 30.02 -5.26
C VAL A 840 22.64 29.19 -5.95
N THR A 841 23.73 28.91 -5.23
CA THR A 841 24.87 28.12 -5.71
C THR A 841 25.03 26.87 -4.85
N VAL A 842 24.96 25.69 -5.46
CA VAL A 842 25.16 24.40 -4.77
C VAL A 842 26.41 23.71 -5.28
N GLY A 843 27.40 23.59 -4.41
CA GLY A 843 28.69 22.93 -4.67
C GLY A 843 28.85 21.62 -3.91
N VAL A 844 29.63 20.68 -4.48
CA VAL A 844 29.94 19.39 -3.84
C VAL A 844 31.45 19.17 -3.77
N LYS A 845 31.97 19.07 -2.55
CA LYS A 845 33.40 18.85 -2.28
C LYS A 845 33.73 17.36 -2.41
N ARG A 846 34.09 16.95 -3.63
CA ARG A 846 34.53 15.60 -4.05
C ARG A 846 33.43 14.53 -4.08
N GLY A 847 33.43 13.73 -5.15
CA GLY A 847 32.52 12.59 -5.35
C GLY A 847 31.32 12.90 -6.23
N LYS A 848 30.47 11.90 -6.44
CA LYS A 848 29.18 12.07 -7.11
C LYS A 848 28.20 12.66 -6.09
N SER A 849 27.57 13.79 -6.42
CA SER A 849 26.51 14.35 -5.57
C SER A 849 25.42 13.30 -5.37
N PRO A 850 24.98 13.04 -4.12
CA PRO A 850 23.72 12.33 -3.95
C PRO A 850 22.60 13.16 -4.57
N ARG A 851 21.50 12.51 -4.95
CA ARG A 851 20.29 13.25 -5.32
C ARG A 851 19.87 14.09 -4.12
N MET A 852 19.88 15.41 -4.29
CA MET A 852 19.43 16.35 -3.27
C MET A 852 18.46 17.35 -3.89
N GLY A 853 17.73 18.02 -3.03
CA GLY A 853 16.90 19.14 -3.44
C GLY A 853 16.75 20.15 -2.33
N PHE A 854 16.30 21.34 -2.72
CA PHE A 854 15.96 22.41 -1.80
C PHE A 854 14.71 23.14 -2.29
N ASP A 855 14.16 23.98 -1.42
CA ASP A 855 13.14 24.95 -1.79
C ASP A 855 13.29 26.19 -0.90
N LEU A 856 12.84 27.34 -1.42
CA LEU A 856 12.80 28.63 -0.72
C LEU A 856 11.38 29.20 -0.83
N ASP A 857 10.83 29.74 0.26
CA ASP A 857 9.58 30.49 0.27
C ASP A 857 9.86 31.95 -0.10
N LEU A 858 9.39 32.36 -1.28
CA LEU A 858 9.67 33.64 -1.93
C LEU A 858 8.50 34.63 -1.79
N ARG A 859 7.68 34.46 -0.76
CA ARG A 859 6.52 35.33 -0.47
C ARG A 859 6.90 36.75 -0.13
#